data_AF-A0A4Q3UF30-F1
#
_entry.id   AF-A0A4Q3UF30-F1
#
_cell.length_a   1.000
_cell.length_b   1.000
_cell.length_c   1.000
_cell.angle_alpha   90.00
_cell.angle_beta   90.00
_cell.angle_gamma   90.00
#
_symmetry.space_group_name_H-M   'P 1'
#
loop_
_entity.id
_entity.type
_entity.pdbx_description
1 polymer ?
#
loop_
_entity_poly.entity_id
_entity_poly.type
_entity_poly.pdbx_seq_one_letter_code
_entity_poly.pdbx_strand_id
1 'polypeptide(L)'
;MSTKRPKADGVELWGGLECTINRIGDCHLDQFAKSGHLERPEDLDRVAELGIRTLRYPVLWERVAPSQPDERDWSFSDERLERLRDLDIEPIAGLTHHGSGPLYTSLVEHGFAPGLAEHARAVAERYPWLEAYTPVNEPLTTARFSGLYGHWYPHGRDSKSFYTALLNQVKAVVLSMEAVRGVNPDARLVQTEDLGKTHATHKLQYQADFENMRRWITWDLLCGKVNQQHPMWEEMVRDGIEERTIGWFLDHPCPPDIIGINYYLTSERFLDHRVERYPGHVHGRNAWDEYADVEAVRVLAGGIDGVSALMRDAWERYSLPIAITECHLGCTREEQVRWLLSVWRQANEARASDIDVRAVTVWSMFGAYDWCSLLTCDANQYEPGVFDLRAPEPRPTALAEAVNALAHGRRPHHSAFHDDGWWERPIRLQYEPSMVEGAPTALPVKRKRHRRAPLLITGANGALGKEIARQAAHRGLEFVLLPRQELDLSKPRTIEAAFDNYRPWAVINAAGYTDVDGAEEDSERCWLENVAGASNLANSCADRDLRYATFSSSLVFDGAKEGPYVESDAVAPLNAYGKSKAQAEAEVLWLHPEALVIRTGTLFGTKEREDFVQKVLRHLRAEQPFLAANDVHISPTFVPA
;
A
#
# COMPACT_ATOMS: atom_id res chain seq x y z
N MET A 1 38.27 13.28 9.51
CA MET A 1 38.53 11.84 9.73
C MET A 1 37.17 11.14 9.63
N SER A 2 36.86 10.58 8.46
CA SER A 2 35.60 9.87 8.21
C SER A 2 35.64 8.54 8.96
N THR A 3 34.86 8.45 10.03
CA THR A 3 34.53 7.19 10.68
C THR A 3 33.50 6.48 9.81
N LYS A 4 33.95 5.78 8.76
CA LYS A 4 33.11 4.84 8.01
C LYS A 4 32.45 3.90 9.02
N ARG A 5 31.13 4.00 9.20
CA ARG A 5 30.36 3.02 9.98
C ARG A 5 30.66 1.63 9.39
N PRO A 6 30.93 0.61 10.21
CA PRO A 6 31.07 -0.75 9.73
C PRO A 6 29.80 -1.16 8.96
N LYS A 7 29.93 -2.09 7.99
CA LYS A 7 28.76 -2.71 7.34
C LYS A 7 27.74 -3.08 8.42
N ALA A 8 26.50 -2.60 8.30
CA ALA A 8 25.45 -3.03 9.20
C ALA A 8 25.36 -4.56 9.20
N ASP A 9 25.28 -5.15 10.40
CA ASP A 9 25.26 -6.61 10.60
C ASP A 9 24.01 -7.29 9.99
N GLY A 10 23.07 -6.53 9.44
CA GLY A 10 21.84 -7.02 8.79
C GLY A 10 21.32 -6.13 7.66
N VAL A 11 20.13 -6.46 7.16
CA VAL A 11 19.35 -5.61 6.27
C VAL A 11 18.80 -4.44 7.08
N GLU A 12 19.01 -3.21 6.61
CA GLU A 12 18.49 -2.00 7.25
C GLU A 12 17.03 -1.75 6.90
N LEU A 13 16.31 -1.05 7.77
CA LEU A 13 14.98 -0.52 7.49
C LEU A 13 15.09 0.97 7.20
N TRP A 14 14.83 1.36 5.96
CA TRP A 14 14.78 2.76 5.54
C TRP A 14 13.33 3.25 5.54
N GLY A 15 13.15 4.56 5.63
CA GLY A 15 11.87 5.20 5.35
C GLY A 15 11.83 5.86 3.98
N GLY A 16 10.65 6.01 3.40
CA GLY A 16 10.44 6.81 2.20
C GLY A 16 9.12 7.57 2.26
N LEU A 17 9.12 8.80 1.75
CA LEU A 17 7.91 9.59 1.58
C LEU A 17 7.48 9.56 0.11
N GLU A 18 6.17 9.62 -0.11
CA GLU A 18 5.63 9.94 -1.43
C GLU A 18 5.73 11.46 -1.62
N CYS A 19 6.52 11.89 -2.60
CA CYS A 19 6.87 13.29 -2.84
C CYS A 19 6.66 13.77 -4.27
N THR A 20 6.03 12.96 -5.11
CA THR A 20 5.86 13.21 -6.53
C THR A 20 5.20 14.55 -6.80
N ILE A 21 5.81 15.33 -7.70
CA ILE A 21 5.23 16.51 -8.32
C ILE A 21 5.01 16.17 -9.79
N ASN A 22 3.82 15.68 -10.11
CA ASN A 22 3.50 15.24 -11.46
C ASN A 22 2.79 16.35 -12.25
N ARG A 23 3.17 16.53 -13.52
CA ARG A 23 2.58 17.49 -14.45
C ARG A 23 1.69 16.78 -15.48
N ILE A 24 0.44 17.23 -15.58
CA ILE A 24 -0.53 16.74 -16.56
C ILE A 24 -1.22 17.93 -17.21
N GLY A 25 -0.93 18.13 -18.50
CA GLY A 25 -1.25 19.37 -19.18
C GLY A 25 -0.63 20.55 -18.44
N ASP A 26 -1.48 21.47 -17.99
CA ASP A 26 -1.10 22.66 -17.22
C ASP A 26 -1.28 22.47 -15.70
N CYS A 27 -1.77 21.31 -15.26
CA CYS A 27 -2.01 21.01 -13.85
C CYS A 27 -0.80 20.30 -13.22
N HIS A 28 -0.55 20.61 -11.94
CA HIS A 28 0.43 19.91 -11.11
C HIS A 28 -0.25 19.26 -9.93
N LEU A 29 0.14 18.03 -9.63
CA LEU A 29 -0.26 17.32 -8.42
C LEU A 29 0.96 17.15 -7.53
N ASP A 30 0.93 17.80 -6.38
CA ASP A 30 1.99 17.79 -5.37
C ASP A 30 1.56 16.92 -4.18
N GLN A 31 2.22 15.77 -4.02
CA GLN A 31 1.89 14.82 -2.96
C GLN A 31 2.23 15.34 -1.55
N PHE A 32 3.24 16.20 -1.39
CA PHE A 32 3.52 16.82 -0.09
C PHE A 32 2.44 17.83 0.30
N ALA A 33 1.90 18.57 -0.67
CA ALA A 33 0.75 19.43 -0.43
C ALA A 33 -0.48 18.60 -0.05
N LYS A 34 -0.79 17.53 -0.81
CA LYS A 34 -1.95 16.66 -0.54
C LYS A 34 -1.89 15.96 0.81
N SER A 35 -0.72 15.46 1.18
CA SER A 35 -0.52 14.84 2.49
C SER A 35 -0.47 15.87 3.63
N GLY A 36 -0.33 17.16 3.32
CA GLY A 36 -0.11 18.24 4.30
C GLY A 36 1.30 18.23 4.93
N HIS A 37 2.23 17.45 4.38
CA HIS A 37 3.61 17.37 4.89
C HIS A 37 4.37 18.71 4.80
N LEU A 38 3.95 19.62 3.89
CA LEU A 38 4.54 20.96 3.78
C LEU A 38 4.43 21.76 5.07
N GLU A 39 3.31 21.61 5.76
CA GLU A 39 2.96 22.42 6.93
C GLU A 39 3.31 21.72 8.25
N ARG A 40 3.78 20.46 8.21
CA ARG A 40 4.04 19.61 9.39
C ARG A 40 5.51 19.18 9.51
N PRO A 41 6.43 20.04 10.01
CA PRO A 41 7.80 19.64 10.35
C PRO A 41 7.88 18.40 11.26
N GLU A 42 6.95 18.29 12.19
CA GLU A 42 6.85 17.22 13.19
C GLU A 42 6.57 15.83 12.61
N ASP A 43 6.28 15.73 11.31
CA ASP A 43 6.26 14.46 10.60
C ASP A 43 7.63 13.76 10.66
N LEU A 44 8.73 14.53 10.68
CA LEU A 44 10.09 13.97 10.77
C LEU A 44 10.38 13.37 12.15
N ASP A 45 9.87 14.00 13.21
CA ASP A 45 9.92 13.48 14.58
C ASP A 45 9.21 12.12 14.68
N ARG A 46 8.00 12.02 14.11
CA ARG A 46 7.23 10.76 14.06
C ARG A 46 8.01 9.66 13.34
N VAL A 47 8.71 9.98 12.25
CA VAL A 47 9.57 9.03 11.53
C VAL A 47 10.74 8.57 12.41
N ALA A 48 11.38 9.51 13.14
CA ALA A 48 12.48 9.20 14.05
C ALA A 48 12.05 8.30 15.22
N GLU A 49 10.86 8.53 15.79
CA GLU A 49 10.29 7.74 16.88
C GLU A 49 10.04 6.27 16.51
N LEU A 50 9.88 5.97 15.21
CA LEU A 50 9.81 4.59 14.73
C LEU A 50 11.17 3.87 14.78
N GLY A 51 12.28 4.60 14.94
CA GLY A 51 13.63 4.06 14.89
C GLY A 51 14.26 4.06 13.50
N ILE A 52 13.66 4.76 12.52
CA ILE A 52 14.25 4.95 11.20
C ILE A 52 15.49 5.85 11.31
N ARG A 53 16.59 5.41 10.68
CA ARG A 53 17.87 6.13 10.66
C ARG A 53 18.32 6.57 9.27
N THR A 54 17.67 6.08 8.23
CA THR A 54 17.91 6.47 6.84
C THR A 54 16.58 6.73 6.16
N LEU A 55 16.44 7.90 5.53
CA LEU A 55 15.19 8.35 4.93
C LEU A 55 15.43 8.78 3.49
N ARG A 56 14.71 8.19 2.54
CA ARG A 56 14.58 8.75 1.19
C ARG A 56 13.77 10.03 1.31
N TYR A 57 14.47 11.16 1.28
CA TYR A 57 13.89 12.49 1.50
C TYR A 57 14.27 13.41 0.33
N PRO A 58 13.31 14.14 -0.24
CA PRO A 58 13.58 14.86 -1.47
C PRO A 58 14.13 16.27 -1.24
N VAL A 59 14.91 16.74 -2.21
CA VAL A 59 15.32 18.13 -2.44
C VAL A 59 14.93 18.49 -3.88
N LEU A 60 13.62 18.46 -4.16
CA LEU A 60 13.07 18.48 -5.52
C LEU A 60 13.41 19.76 -6.27
N TRP A 61 13.83 19.60 -7.52
CA TRP A 61 14.08 20.71 -8.43
C TRP A 61 12.81 21.55 -8.65
N GLU A 62 11.68 20.89 -8.84
CA GLU A 62 10.34 21.47 -9.04
C GLU A 62 9.92 22.39 -7.90
N ARG A 63 10.38 22.11 -6.67
CA ARG A 63 10.02 22.90 -5.48
C ARG A 63 10.99 24.04 -5.24
N VAL A 64 12.28 23.81 -5.47
CA VAL A 64 13.33 24.81 -5.23
C VAL A 64 13.28 25.91 -6.28
N ALA A 65 13.05 25.57 -7.55
CA ALA A 65 13.04 26.53 -8.66
C ALA A 65 11.84 26.27 -9.59
N PRO A 66 10.59 26.50 -9.15
CA PRO A 66 9.40 26.07 -9.89
C PRO A 66 9.20 26.78 -11.23
N SER A 67 9.57 28.07 -11.30
CA SER A 67 9.20 28.95 -12.43
C SER A 67 10.39 29.52 -13.20
N GLN A 68 11.53 29.74 -12.55
CA GLN A 68 12.74 30.27 -13.19
C GLN A 68 14.00 29.66 -12.55
N PRO A 69 15.06 29.35 -13.33
CA PRO A 69 16.29 28.75 -12.82
C PRO A 69 17.02 29.58 -11.75
N ASP A 70 16.95 30.90 -11.86
CA ASP A 70 17.70 31.86 -11.02
C ASP A 70 16.95 32.20 -9.71
N GLU A 71 15.66 31.88 -9.61
CA GLU A 71 14.82 32.12 -8.45
C GLU A 71 14.71 30.83 -7.61
N ARG A 72 15.66 30.64 -6.69
CA ARG A 72 15.74 29.45 -5.84
C ARG A 72 15.25 29.72 -4.42
N ASP A 73 14.22 29.00 -4.00
CA ASP A 73 13.75 28.97 -2.61
C ASP A 73 14.21 27.69 -1.91
N TRP A 74 15.11 27.86 -0.94
CA TRP A 74 15.66 26.76 -0.14
C TRP A 74 14.99 26.61 1.22
N SER A 75 14.09 27.53 1.61
CA SER A 75 13.55 27.63 2.97
C SER A 75 13.01 26.30 3.50
N PHE A 76 12.18 25.64 2.70
CA PHE A 76 11.64 24.31 3.04
C PHE A 76 12.74 23.26 3.22
N SER A 77 13.67 23.15 2.28
CA SER A 77 14.74 22.14 2.35
C SER A 77 15.73 22.42 3.48
N ASP A 78 16.04 23.68 3.76
CA ASP A 78 16.89 24.09 4.86
C ASP A 78 16.32 23.61 6.19
N GLU A 79 15.06 23.96 6.46
CA GLU A 79 14.35 23.58 7.68
C GLU A 79 14.27 22.06 7.84
N ARG A 80 13.88 21.35 6.77
CA ARG A 80 13.67 19.89 6.83
C ARG A 80 14.98 19.12 6.95
N LEU A 81 16.02 19.50 6.20
CA LEU A 81 17.31 18.82 6.27
C LEU A 81 18.07 19.13 7.57
N GLU A 82 17.95 20.34 8.12
CA GLU A 82 18.45 20.66 9.46
C GLU A 82 17.77 19.78 10.51
N ARG A 83 16.43 19.64 10.44
CA ARG A 83 15.69 18.77 11.36
C ARG A 83 16.09 17.31 11.26
N LEU A 84 16.30 16.77 10.05
CA LEU A 84 16.80 15.40 9.87
C LEU A 84 18.16 15.18 10.53
N ARG A 85 19.06 16.17 10.42
CA ARG A 85 20.37 16.10 11.08
C ARG A 85 20.24 16.12 12.60
N ASP A 86 19.38 16.96 13.16
CA ASP A 86 19.11 17.00 14.60
C ASP A 86 18.58 15.66 15.14
N LEU A 87 17.82 14.94 14.31
CA LEU A 87 17.24 13.63 14.62
C LEU A 87 18.21 12.46 14.38
N ASP A 88 19.43 12.71 13.88
CA ASP A 88 20.40 11.69 13.44
C ASP A 88 19.75 10.71 12.43
N ILE A 89 19.09 11.29 11.41
CA ILE A 89 18.57 10.59 10.24
C ILE A 89 19.41 10.97 9.01
N GLU A 90 19.95 9.96 8.33
CA GLU A 90 20.69 10.11 7.08
C GLU A 90 19.72 10.22 5.88
N PRO A 91 19.64 11.36 5.18
CA PRO A 91 18.83 11.48 3.98
C PRO A 91 19.51 10.83 2.76
N ILE A 92 18.72 10.12 1.95
CA ILE A 92 19.03 9.82 0.55
C ILE A 92 18.30 10.88 -0.29
N ALA A 93 19.05 11.83 -0.82
CA ALA A 93 18.50 13.03 -1.45
C ALA A 93 17.92 12.74 -2.84
N GLY A 94 16.60 12.81 -2.97
CA GLY A 94 15.89 12.72 -4.25
C GLY A 94 15.82 14.08 -4.96
N LEU A 95 16.23 14.19 -6.23
CA LEU A 95 16.26 15.50 -6.92
C LEU A 95 15.08 15.72 -7.88
N THR A 96 14.55 14.64 -8.47
CA THR A 96 13.23 14.58 -9.11
C THR A 96 12.58 13.22 -8.79
N HIS A 97 11.27 13.21 -8.60
CA HIS A 97 10.53 12.00 -8.19
C HIS A 97 9.27 11.83 -9.03
N HIS A 98 9.42 11.19 -10.18
CA HIS A 98 8.46 11.29 -11.29
C HIS A 98 8.22 12.76 -11.71
N GLY A 99 7.56 12.97 -12.85
CA GLY A 99 7.40 14.30 -13.43
C GLY A 99 8.54 14.71 -14.37
N SER A 100 8.58 16.00 -14.71
CA SER A 100 9.39 16.52 -15.82
C SER A 100 10.35 17.64 -15.43
N GLY A 101 10.64 17.81 -14.13
CA GLY A 101 11.32 18.99 -13.63
C GLY A 101 10.38 20.21 -13.56
N PRO A 102 10.94 21.41 -13.26
CA PRO A 102 10.20 22.67 -13.21
C PRO A 102 9.37 23.00 -14.45
N LEU A 103 8.53 24.03 -14.36
CA LEU A 103 7.60 24.41 -15.44
C LEU A 103 8.25 24.68 -16.79
N TYR A 104 9.50 25.15 -16.76
CA TYR A 104 10.29 25.55 -17.92
C TYR A 104 11.13 24.39 -18.52
N THR A 105 10.94 23.15 -18.05
CA THR A 105 11.70 21.99 -18.53
C THR A 105 10.79 20.94 -19.16
N SER A 106 11.39 20.08 -19.97
CA SER A 106 10.71 18.95 -20.59
C SER A 106 11.65 17.77 -20.75
N LEU A 107 11.14 16.55 -20.50
CA LEU A 107 11.92 15.32 -20.59
C LEU A 107 12.48 15.06 -22.00
N VAL A 108 11.86 15.62 -23.03
CA VAL A 108 12.31 15.45 -24.44
C VAL A 108 13.23 16.58 -24.92
N GLU A 109 13.50 17.58 -24.08
CA GLU A 109 14.37 18.71 -24.43
C GLU A 109 15.79 18.52 -23.89
N HIS A 110 16.77 19.01 -24.64
CA HIS A 110 18.20 18.89 -24.28
C HIS A 110 18.58 19.62 -22.98
N GLY A 111 17.77 20.60 -22.54
CA GLY A 111 18.02 21.39 -21.34
C GLY A 111 17.75 20.67 -20.02
N PHE A 112 16.97 19.58 -20.03
CA PHE A 112 16.60 18.86 -18.80
C PHE A 112 17.82 18.30 -18.06
N ALA A 113 18.70 17.58 -18.77
CA ALA A 113 19.83 16.90 -18.12
C ALA A 113 20.89 17.87 -17.56
N PRO A 114 21.34 18.91 -18.30
CA PRO A 114 22.22 19.93 -17.73
C PRO A 114 21.58 20.72 -16.60
N GLY A 115 20.29 21.08 -16.73
CA GLY A 115 19.58 21.83 -15.70
C GLY A 115 19.44 21.07 -14.38
N LEU A 116 19.16 19.77 -14.44
CA LEU A 116 19.14 18.93 -13.22
C LEU A 116 20.55 18.81 -12.61
N ALA A 117 21.59 18.74 -13.43
CA ALA A 117 22.97 18.71 -12.94
C ALA A 117 23.37 20.02 -12.23
N GLU A 118 22.91 21.18 -12.74
CA GLU A 118 23.09 22.48 -12.06
C GLU A 118 22.36 22.53 -10.72
N HIS A 119 21.13 21.99 -10.64
CA HIS A 119 20.40 21.84 -9.39
C HIS A 119 21.14 20.90 -8.42
N ALA A 120 21.58 19.73 -8.90
CA ALA A 120 22.33 18.74 -8.12
C ALA A 120 23.62 19.33 -7.53
N ARG A 121 24.35 20.12 -8.32
CA ARG A 121 25.52 20.87 -7.84
C ARG A 121 25.16 21.81 -6.71
N ALA A 122 24.09 22.58 -6.88
CA ALA A 122 23.64 23.54 -5.88
C ALA A 122 23.22 22.86 -4.57
N VAL A 123 22.55 21.70 -4.66
CA VAL A 123 22.23 20.86 -3.51
C VAL A 123 23.52 20.39 -2.81
N ALA A 124 24.51 19.89 -3.55
CA ALA A 124 25.78 19.43 -2.98
C ALA A 124 26.61 20.57 -2.35
N GLU A 125 26.67 21.74 -2.98
CA GLU A 125 27.37 22.93 -2.44
C GLU A 125 26.69 23.45 -1.17
N ARG A 126 25.35 23.44 -1.13
CA ARG A 126 24.57 23.89 0.01
C ARG A 126 24.59 22.88 1.17
N TYR A 127 24.57 21.59 0.84
CA TYR A 127 24.50 20.50 1.81
C TYR A 127 25.65 19.49 1.57
N PRO A 128 26.93 19.89 1.77
CA PRO A 128 28.10 19.07 1.40
C PRO A 128 28.29 17.80 2.24
N TRP A 129 27.47 17.63 3.26
CA TRP A 129 27.42 16.48 4.17
C TRP A 129 26.47 15.38 3.69
N LEU A 130 25.67 15.62 2.64
CA LEU A 130 24.85 14.58 2.03
C LEU A 130 25.76 13.57 1.34
N GLU A 131 25.56 12.28 1.65
CA GLU A 131 26.41 11.19 1.17
C GLU A 131 25.71 10.28 0.14
N ALA A 132 24.38 10.40 -0.05
CA ALA A 132 23.61 9.53 -0.93
C ALA A 132 22.55 10.31 -1.70
N TYR A 133 22.42 9.99 -2.98
CA TYR A 133 21.54 10.69 -3.92
C TYR A 133 20.76 9.73 -4.81
N THR A 134 19.53 10.10 -5.13
CA THR A 134 18.72 9.55 -6.22
C THR A 134 18.35 10.72 -7.14
N PRO A 135 19.18 11.05 -8.15
CA PRO A 135 18.91 12.21 -9.00
C PRO A 135 17.55 12.13 -9.70
N VAL A 136 17.20 10.96 -10.24
CA VAL A 136 15.90 10.72 -10.90
C VAL A 136 15.32 9.42 -10.39
N ASN A 137 14.10 9.44 -9.85
CA ASN A 137 13.34 8.23 -9.51
C ASN A 137 12.75 7.58 -10.76
N GLU A 138 13.00 6.28 -10.95
CA GLU A 138 12.45 5.44 -12.02
C GLU A 138 12.43 6.10 -13.43
N PRO A 139 13.60 6.39 -14.04
CA PRO A 139 13.68 6.96 -15.39
C PRO A 139 12.85 6.23 -16.46
N LEU A 140 12.84 4.90 -16.45
CA LEU A 140 12.13 4.05 -17.41
C LEU A 140 10.63 4.13 -17.22
N THR A 141 10.14 3.96 -15.99
CA THR A 141 8.72 4.09 -15.67
C THR A 141 8.20 5.45 -16.08
N THR A 142 8.92 6.52 -15.68
CA THR A 142 8.55 7.90 -15.99
C THR A 142 8.56 8.15 -17.49
N ALA A 143 9.56 7.64 -18.23
CA ALA A 143 9.61 7.74 -19.68
C ALA A 143 8.44 7.02 -20.37
N ARG A 144 8.05 5.82 -19.89
CA ARG A 144 6.90 5.07 -20.44
C ARG A 144 5.60 5.88 -20.28
N PHE A 145 5.32 6.37 -19.08
CA PHE A 145 4.11 7.16 -18.83
C PHE A 145 4.11 8.50 -19.57
N SER A 146 5.27 9.11 -19.77
CA SER A 146 5.38 10.44 -20.38
C SER A 146 5.47 10.42 -21.91
N GLY A 147 6.16 9.44 -22.49
CA GLY A 147 6.52 9.40 -23.90
C GLY A 147 5.90 8.26 -24.70
N LEU A 148 5.54 7.14 -24.06
CA LEU A 148 4.93 5.98 -24.73
C LEU A 148 3.40 5.96 -24.59
N TYR A 149 2.92 6.18 -23.36
CA TYR A 149 1.47 6.14 -23.04
C TYR A 149 0.83 7.53 -23.05
N GLY A 150 1.65 8.57 -22.84
CA GLY A 150 1.23 9.97 -22.86
C GLY A 150 0.28 10.35 -21.73
N HIS A 151 0.37 9.66 -20.58
CA HIS A 151 -0.37 9.99 -19.37
C HIS A 151 0.22 11.22 -18.67
N TRP A 152 1.55 11.33 -18.65
CA TRP A 152 2.27 12.42 -17.99
C TRP A 152 2.91 13.34 -19.03
N TYR A 153 3.22 14.58 -18.64
CA TYR A 153 3.92 15.53 -19.49
C TYR A 153 5.28 14.96 -19.96
N PRO A 154 5.67 15.10 -21.25
CA PRO A 154 5.07 15.96 -22.29
C PRO A 154 3.98 15.29 -23.15
N HIS A 155 3.39 14.19 -22.70
CA HIS A 155 2.29 13.48 -23.38
C HIS A 155 2.64 12.90 -24.76
N GLY A 156 3.89 12.50 -24.95
CA GLY A 156 4.30 11.74 -26.12
C GLY A 156 3.56 10.39 -26.20
N ARG A 157 3.36 9.88 -27.41
CA ARG A 157 2.65 8.60 -27.67
C ARG A 157 3.36 7.77 -28.72
N ASP A 158 4.69 7.83 -28.70
CA ASP A 158 5.54 7.24 -29.72
C ASP A 158 6.91 6.84 -29.13
N SER A 159 7.56 5.86 -29.76
CA SER A 159 8.84 5.34 -29.28
C SER A 159 9.96 6.39 -29.24
N LYS A 160 9.95 7.37 -30.16
CA LYS A 160 11.02 8.39 -30.20
C LYS A 160 10.91 9.31 -28.98
N SER A 161 9.70 9.77 -28.66
CA SER A 161 9.44 10.54 -27.44
C SER A 161 9.81 9.76 -26.18
N PHE A 162 9.44 8.48 -26.12
CA PHE A 162 9.82 7.57 -25.03
C PHE A 162 11.34 7.46 -24.85
N TYR A 163 12.09 7.06 -25.88
CA TYR A 163 13.52 6.88 -25.77
C TYR A 163 14.26 8.20 -25.53
N THR A 164 13.80 9.31 -26.13
CA THR A 164 14.37 10.64 -25.85
C THR A 164 14.21 11.00 -24.37
N ALA A 165 13.02 10.81 -23.80
CA ALA A 165 12.76 11.04 -22.38
C ALA A 165 13.59 10.13 -21.47
N LEU A 166 13.72 8.84 -21.80
CA LEU A 166 14.56 7.90 -21.06
C LEU A 166 16.03 8.35 -21.08
N LEU A 167 16.60 8.57 -22.27
CA LEU A 167 18.01 8.90 -22.42
C LEU A 167 18.36 10.25 -21.77
N ASN A 168 17.48 11.25 -21.86
CA ASN A 168 17.68 12.51 -21.17
C ASN A 168 17.67 12.34 -19.64
N GLN A 169 16.75 11.54 -19.08
CA GLN A 169 16.72 11.26 -17.65
C GLN A 169 17.97 10.50 -17.18
N VAL A 170 18.39 9.44 -17.89
CA VAL A 170 19.59 8.68 -17.54
C VAL A 170 20.84 9.56 -17.69
N LYS A 171 20.91 10.41 -18.72
CA LYS A 171 21.99 11.40 -18.85
C LYS A 171 21.98 12.40 -17.70
N ALA A 172 20.78 12.82 -17.24
CA ALA A 172 20.65 13.71 -16.09
C ALA A 172 21.21 13.07 -14.82
N VAL A 173 21.02 11.76 -14.61
CA VAL A 173 21.64 11.02 -13.50
C VAL A 173 23.16 11.10 -13.57
N VAL A 174 23.76 10.80 -14.73
CA VAL A 174 25.22 10.85 -14.92
C VAL A 174 25.76 12.24 -14.62
N LEU A 175 25.22 13.27 -15.27
CA LEU A 175 25.69 14.65 -15.11
C LEU A 175 25.47 15.18 -13.69
N SER A 176 24.37 14.80 -13.04
CA SER A 176 24.10 15.15 -11.64
C SER A 176 25.13 14.54 -10.71
N MET A 177 25.46 13.26 -10.89
CA MET A 177 26.46 12.61 -10.06
C MET A 177 27.88 13.12 -10.31
N GLU A 178 28.23 13.48 -11.55
CA GLU A 178 29.49 14.19 -11.85
C GLU A 178 29.57 15.53 -11.11
N ALA A 179 28.49 16.32 -11.15
CA ALA A 179 28.41 17.61 -10.48
C ALA A 179 28.49 17.49 -8.95
N VAL A 180 27.74 16.54 -8.38
CA VAL A 180 27.74 16.23 -6.94
C VAL A 180 29.12 15.74 -6.50
N ARG A 181 29.74 14.81 -7.23
CA ARG A 181 31.07 14.26 -6.90
C ARG A 181 32.21 15.27 -7.09
N GLY A 182 31.98 16.31 -7.89
CA GLY A 182 32.86 17.49 -7.94
C GLY A 182 32.92 18.26 -6.62
N VAL A 183 31.90 18.15 -5.76
CA VAL A 183 31.81 18.79 -4.44
C VAL A 183 32.11 17.79 -3.32
N ASN A 184 31.45 16.63 -3.35
CA ASN A 184 31.66 15.51 -2.42
C ASN A 184 32.08 14.24 -3.20
N PRO A 185 33.39 13.96 -3.34
CA PRO A 185 33.88 12.81 -4.10
C PRO A 185 33.40 11.44 -3.61
N ASP A 186 32.96 11.34 -2.36
CA ASP A 186 32.48 10.11 -1.74
C ASP A 186 30.94 9.92 -1.88
N ALA A 187 30.24 10.85 -2.55
CA ALA A 187 28.79 10.78 -2.73
C ALA A 187 28.37 9.54 -3.56
N ARG A 188 27.39 8.82 -3.01
CA ARG A 188 26.86 7.55 -3.52
C ARG A 188 25.62 7.76 -4.37
N LEU A 189 25.54 7.04 -5.49
CA LEU A 189 24.34 6.93 -6.31
C LEU A 189 23.49 5.74 -5.85
N VAL A 190 22.27 6.02 -5.37
CA VAL A 190 21.20 5.03 -5.17
C VAL A 190 20.23 5.20 -6.34
N GLN A 191 20.41 4.42 -7.41
CA GLN A 191 19.57 4.55 -8.60
C GLN A 191 18.39 3.59 -8.52
N THR A 192 17.19 4.15 -8.54
CA THR A 192 15.93 3.39 -8.46
C THR A 192 15.32 3.12 -9.82
N GLU A 193 14.65 1.97 -9.94
CA GLU A 193 13.69 1.63 -11.00
C GLU A 193 12.60 0.71 -10.46
N ASP A 194 11.43 0.73 -11.10
CA ASP A 194 10.44 -0.34 -10.96
C ASP A 194 10.96 -1.61 -11.63
N LEU A 195 11.16 -2.66 -10.85
CA LEU A 195 11.64 -3.93 -11.37
C LEU A 195 10.50 -4.95 -11.41
N GLY A 196 9.86 -5.05 -12.57
CA GLY A 196 8.86 -6.07 -12.88
C GLY A 196 9.40 -7.22 -13.74
N LYS A 197 8.53 -8.19 -14.05
CA LYS A 197 8.76 -9.22 -15.08
C LYS A 197 7.50 -9.43 -15.90
N THR A 198 7.67 -9.54 -17.21
CA THR A 198 6.59 -9.83 -18.14
C THR A 198 6.59 -11.32 -18.47
N HIS A 199 5.49 -11.98 -18.15
CA HIS A 199 5.18 -13.35 -18.54
C HIS A 199 4.25 -13.32 -19.74
N ALA A 200 4.20 -14.39 -20.54
CA ALA A 200 3.28 -14.42 -21.67
C ALA A 200 2.93 -15.83 -22.12
N THR A 201 1.77 -15.96 -22.76
CA THR A 201 1.49 -17.15 -23.58
C THR A 201 2.56 -17.34 -24.65
N HIS A 202 2.82 -18.59 -25.07
CA HIS A 202 3.86 -18.93 -26.05
C HIS A 202 3.85 -18.04 -27.31
N LYS A 203 2.67 -17.70 -27.84
CA LYS A 203 2.53 -16.82 -29.02
C LYS A 203 3.17 -15.43 -28.81
N LEU A 204 3.12 -14.91 -27.60
CA LEU A 204 3.57 -13.56 -27.24
C LEU A 204 4.92 -13.57 -26.50
N GLN A 205 5.62 -14.70 -26.47
CA GLN A 205 6.91 -14.80 -25.78
C GLN A 205 7.92 -13.78 -26.30
N TYR A 206 7.93 -13.50 -27.61
CA TYR A 206 8.81 -12.48 -28.20
C TYR A 206 8.59 -11.09 -27.59
N GLN A 207 7.34 -10.71 -27.30
CA GLN A 207 7.02 -9.42 -26.69
C GLN A 207 7.43 -9.43 -25.22
N ALA A 208 7.20 -10.54 -24.52
CA ALA A 208 7.63 -10.70 -23.13
C ALA A 208 9.15 -10.59 -23.01
N ASP A 209 9.90 -11.23 -23.92
CA ASP A 209 11.36 -11.18 -23.96
C ASP A 209 11.88 -9.76 -24.23
N PHE A 210 11.22 -9.02 -25.14
CA PHE A 210 11.52 -7.61 -25.38
C PHE A 210 11.30 -6.76 -24.12
N GLU A 211 10.17 -6.91 -23.43
CA GLU A 211 9.89 -6.18 -22.19
C GLU A 211 10.86 -6.56 -21.06
N ASN A 212 11.21 -7.84 -20.96
CA ASN A 212 12.16 -8.36 -19.97
C ASN A 212 13.62 -7.97 -20.27
N MET A 213 13.94 -7.58 -21.50
CA MET A 213 15.20 -6.90 -21.83
C MET A 213 15.11 -5.42 -21.49
N ARG A 214 14.02 -4.76 -21.86
CA ARG A 214 13.81 -3.31 -21.65
C ARG A 214 13.82 -2.92 -20.18
N ARG A 215 13.30 -3.74 -19.27
CA ARG A 215 13.30 -3.46 -17.81
C ARG A 215 14.68 -3.16 -17.21
N TRP A 216 15.77 -3.56 -17.88
CA TRP A 216 17.13 -3.33 -17.42
C TRP A 216 17.76 -2.03 -17.95
N ILE A 217 17.12 -1.36 -18.92
CA ILE A 217 17.79 -0.39 -19.79
C ILE A 217 18.41 0.79 -19.03
N THR A 218 17.78 1.27 -17.96
CA THR A 218 18.31 2.38 -17.14
C THR A 218 19.67 2.01 -16.54
N TRP A 219 19.76 0.86 -15.87
CA TRP A 219 21.02 0.43 -15.27
C TRP A 219 22.03 -0.04 -16.32
N ASP A 220 21.58 -0.66 -17.42
CA ASP A 220 22.48 -1.06 -18.51
C ASP A 220 23.16 0.15 -19.15
N LEU A 221 22.43 1.25 -19.37
CA LEU A 221 23.00 2.51 -19.86
C LEU A 221 24.01 3.06 -18.84
N LEU A 222 23.63 3.16 -17.56
CA LEU A 222 24.51 3.65 -16.50
C LEU A 222 25.78 2.79 -16.32
N CYS A 223 25.68 1.49 -16.52
CA CYS A 223 26.82 0.57 -16.41
C CYS A 223 27.63 0.45 -17.71
N GLY A 224 27.32 1.21 -18.76
CA GLY A 224 28.02 1.14 -20.05
C GLY A 224 27.88 -0.21 -20.76
N LYS A 225 26.76 -0.92 -20.57
CA LYS A 225 26.49 -2.24 -21.18
C LYS A 225 25.79 -2.16 -22.54
N VAL A 226 25.19 -1.02 -22.89
CA VAL A 226 24.43 -0.84 -24.15
C VAL A 226 25.36 -0.45 -25.29
N ASN A 227 25.95 -1.45 -25.95
CA ASN A 227 26.75 -1.30 -27.17
C ASN A 227 25.98 -1.78 -28.41
N GLN A 228 26.61 -1.76 -29.60
CA GLN A 228 26.00 -2.20 -30.86
C GLN A 228 25.53 -3.65 -30.88
N GLN A 229 26.01 -4.51 -29.96
CA GLN A 229 25.57 -5.89 -29.82
C GLN A 229 24.42 -6.05 -28.81
N HIS A 230 24.10 -5.00 -28.06
CA HIS A 230 23.01 -5.01 -27.10
C HIS A 230 21.66 -4.99 -27.83
N PRO A 231 20.69 -5.87 -27.51
CA PRO A 231 19.43 -5.96 -28.25
C PRO A 231 18.64 -4.64 -28.33
N MET A 232 18.72 -3.81 -27.29
CA MET A 232 18.05 -2.50 -27.26
C MET A 232 18.71 -1.43 -28.16
N TRP A 233 19.94 -1.64 -28.62
CA TRP A 233 20.64 -0.67 -29.47
C TRP A 233 19.92 -0.50 -30.82
N GLU A 234 19.71 -1.59 -31.53
CA GLU A 234 19.05 -1.57 -32.85
C GLU A 234 17.61 -1.07 -32.74
N GLU A 235 16.91 -1.40 -31.65
CA GLU A 235 15.54 -0.93 -31.40
C GLU A 235 15.49 0.59 -31.24
N MET A 236 16.39 1.17 -30.44
CA MET A 236 16.47 2.64 -30.30
C MET A 236 16.83 3.35 -31.61
N VAL A 237 17.77 2.79 -32.38
CA VAL A 237 18.16 3.36 -33.68
C VAL A 237 17.01 3.31 -34.67
N ARG A 238 16.27 2.19 -34.73
CA ARG A 238 15.09 2.02 -35.59
C ARG A 238 14.01 3.04 -35.26
N ASP A 239 13.84 3.35 -33.97
CA ASP A 239 12.88 4.33 -33.48
C ASP A 239 13.40 5.78 -33.52
N GLY A 240 14.50 6.02 -34.25
CA GLY A 240 14.96 7.35 -34.62
C GLY A 240 15.90 8.02 -33.63
N ILE A 241 16.53 7.26 -32.72
CA ILE A 241 17.62 7.73 -31.88
C ILE A 241 18.95 7.61 -32.62
N GLU A 242 19.73 8.69 -32.61
CA GLU A 242 21.05 8.69 -33.23
C GLU A 242 22.04 7.80 -32.44
N GLU A 243 22.83 6.98 -33.14
CA GLU A 243 23.83 6.09 -32.53
C GLU A 243 24.79 6.82 -31.57
N ARG A 244 25.20 8.06 -31.91
CA ARG A 244 26.08 8.87 -31.05
C ARG A 244 25.46 9.19 -29.69
N THR A 245 24.13 9.29 -29.61
CA THR A 245 23.40 9.58 -28.37
C THR A 245 23.42 8.36 -27.46
N ILE A 246 23.30 7.16 -28.03
CA ILE A 246 23.39 5.90 -27.28
C ILE A 246 24.85 5.65 -26.87
N GLY A 247 25.79 5.83 -27.82
CA GLY A 247 27.23 5.64 -27.60
C GLY A 247 27.81 6.53 -26.51
N TRP A 248 27.22 7.71 -26.25
CA TRP A 248 27.65 8.61 -25.16
C TRP A 248 27.73 7.92 -23.80
N PHE A 249 26.84 6.97 -23.49
CA PHE A 249 26.83 6.24 -22.22
C PHE A 249 27.98 5.23 -22.07
N LEU A 250 28.58 4.77 -23.17
CA LEU A 250 29.78 3.94 -23.14
C LEU A 250 31.00 4.74 -22.69
N ASP A 251 31.04 6.03 -23.06
CA ASP A 251 32.12 6.95 -22.71
C ASP A 251 31.92 7.58 -21.32
N HIS A 252 30.70 7.54 -20.78
CA HIS A 252 30.33 8.17 -19.49
C HIS A 252 29.59 7.17 -18.56
N PRO A 253 30.21 6.02 -18.20
CA PRO A 253 29.58 5.09 -17.28
C PRO A 253 29.46 5.71 -15.89
N CYS A 254 28.29 5.57 -15.27
CA CYS A 254 28.01 5.94 -13.91
C CYS A 254 27.26 4.81 -13.20
N PRO A 255 27.90 3.63 -12.99
CA PRO A 255 27.25 2.52 -12.30
C PRO A 255 26.79 2.98 -10.91
N PRO A 256 25.61 2.55 -10.46
CA PRO A 256 25.12 2.92 -9.14
C PRO A 256 25.95 2.26 -8.04
N ASP A 257 26.10 2.95 -6.92
CA ASP A 257 26.69 2.38 -5.71
C ASP A 257 25.71 1.40 -5.04
N ILE A 258 24.40 1.63 -5.24
CA ILE A 258 23.31 0.73 -4.82
C ILE A 258 22.25 0.67 -5.93
N ILE A 259 21.92 -0.55 -6.37
CA ILE A 259 20.74 -0.83 -7.20
C ILE A 259 19.49 -0.71 -6.32
N GLY A 260 18.67 0.29 -6.58
CA GLY A 260 17.40 0.51 -5.88
C GLY A 260 16.23 -0.17 -6.61
N ILE A 261 15.63 -1.17 -5.99
CA ILE A 261 14.47 -1.89 -6.55
C ILE A 261 13.21 -1.32 -5.93
N ASN A 262 12.40 -0.64 -6.73
CA ASN A 262 11.00 -0.40 -6.41
C ASN A 262 10.21 -1.63 -6.89
N TYR A 263 9.41 -2.24 -6.01
CA TYR A 263 8.70 -3.46 -6.36
C TYR A 263 7.27 -3.49 -5.83
N TYR A 264 6.35 -3.70 -6.76
CA TYR A 264 4.94 -3.89 -6.51
C TYR A 264 4.49 -5.23 -7.08
N LEU A 265 3.51 -5.87 -6.43
CA LEU A 265 2.90 -7.12 -6.94
C LEU A 265 2.36 -6.99 -8.38
N THR A 266 1.98 -5.77 -8.75
CA THR A 266 1.41 -5.42 -10.05
C THR A 266 2.46 -5.07 -11.11
N SER A 267 3.73 -4.94 -10.71
CA SER A 267 4.86 -4.73 -11.64
C SER A 267 5.13 -5.97 -12.49
N GLU A 268 4.77 -7.17 -12.00
CA GLU A 268 4.78 -8.37 -12.84
C GLU A 268 3.52 -8.43 -13.72
N ARG A 269 3.73 -8.54 -15.03
CA ARG A 269 2.69 -8.47 -16.07
C ARG A 269 2.52 -9.80 -16.77
N PHE A 270 1.34 -10.04 -17.33
CA PHE A 270 1.05 -11.22 -18.14
C PHE A 270 0.40 -10.82 -19.46
N LEU A 271 1.00 -11.24 -20.58
CA LEU A 271 0.49 -11.01 -21.92
C LEU A 271 -0.22 -12.26 -22.48
N ASP A 272 -1.49 -12.12 -22.83
CA ASP A 272 -2.32 -13.21 -23.36
C ASP A 272 -2.94 -12.85 -24.70
N HIS A 273 -2.70 -13.68 -25.72
CA HIS A 273 -3.26 -13.47 -27.06
C HIS A 273 -4.77 -13.76 -27.13
N ARG A 274 -5.32 -14.40 -26.11
CA ARG A 274 -6.76 -14.75 -25.98
C ARG A 274 -7.53 -13.61 -25.33
N VAL A 275 -7.62 -12.50 -26.04
CA VAL A 275 -8.22 -11.24 -25.56
C VAL A 275 -9.66 -11.39 -25.08
N GLU A 276 -10.41 -12.33 -25.63
CA GLU A 276 -11.79 -12.63 -25.27
C GLU A 276 -11.98 -13.11 -23.82
N ARG A 277 -10.91 -13.54 -23.15
CA ARG A 277 -10.92 -13.93 -21.72
C ARG A 277 -10.87 -12.74 -20.77
N TYR A 278 -10.69 -11.52 -21.30
CA TYR A 278 -10.41 -10.32 -20.53
C TYR A 278 -11.32 -9.16 -20.95
N PRO A 279 -11.61 -8.22 -20.05
CA PRO A 279 -12.40 -7.03 -20.37
C PRO A 279 -11.65 -6.11 -21.35
N GLY A 280 -12.38 -5.37 -22.20
CA GLY A 280 -11.78 -4.58 -23.27
C GLY A 280 -10.80 -3.49 -22.83
N HIS A 281 -10.86 -3.02 -21.58
CA HIS A 281 -9.95 -1.97 -21.09
C HIS A 281 -8.53 -2.45 -20.83
N VAL A 282 -8.27 -3.77 -20.82
CA VAL A 282 -6.91 -4.34 -20.70
C VAL A 282 -6.35 -4.82 -22.05
N HIS A 283 -7.07 -4.58 -23.15
CA HIS A 283 -6.62 -4.96 -24.48
C HIS A 283 -5.60 -3.94 -25.00
N GLY A 284 -4.43 -4.43 -25.38
CA GLY A 284 -3.36 -3.69 -26.02
C GLY A 284 -2.96 -4.32 -27.35
N ARG A 285 -2.05 -3.66 -28.06
CA ARG A 285 -1.49 -4.18 -29.32
C ARG A 285 -0.09 -3.68 -29.54
N ASN A 286 0.69 -4.45 -30.28
CA ASN A 286 1.94 -4.00 -30.91
C ASN A 286 1.77 -4.05 -32.44
N ALA A 287 2.88 -4.01 -33.18
CA ALA A 287 2.87 -4.06 -34.65
C ALA A 287 2.39 -5.41 -35.23
N TRP A 288 2.34 -6.48 -34.43
CA TRP A 288 2.18 -7.86 -34.89
C TRP A 288 0.92 -8.52 -34.32
N ASP A 289 0.61 -8.28 -33.06
CA ASP A 289 -0.45 -8.95 -32.32
C ASP A 289 -1.25 -7.98 -31.44
N GLU A 290 -2.51 -8.34 -31.25
CA GLU A 290 -3.38 -7.83 -30.20
C GLU A 290 -3.36 -8.81 -29.02
N TYR A 291 -3.37 -8.29 -27.79
CA TYR A 291 -3.24 -9.09 -26.58
C TYR A 291 -3.82 -8.38 -25.36
N ALA A 292 -4.18 -9.14 -24.34
CA ALA A 292 -4.50 -8.58 -23.02
C ALA A 292 -3.19 -8.40 -22.23
N ASP A 293 -3.03 -7.24 -21.59
CA ASP A 293 -1.97 -6.94 -20.65
C ASP A 293 -2.58 -6.77 -19.25
N VAL A 294 -2.32 -7.72 -18.36
CA VAL A 294 -2.91 -7.79 -17.02
C VAL A 294 -1.84 -8.07 -15.97
N GLU A 295 -2.14 -7.79 -14.70
CA GLU A 295 -1.24 -8.10 -13.59
C GLU A 295 -1.08 -9.63 -13.49
N ALA A 296 0.15 -10.14 -13.52
CA ALA A 296 0.43 -11.56 -13.48
C ALA A 296 -0.18 -12.25 -12.24
N VAL A 297 -0.16 -11.56 -11.09
CA VAL A 297 -0.74 -12.04 -9.83
C VAL A 297 -2.24 -12.33 -9.92
N ARG A 298 -2.96 -11.73 -10.88
CA ARG A 298 -4.40 -11.89 -11.07
C ARG A 298 -4.79 -13.04 -12.01
N VAL A 299 -3.82 -13.67 -12.67
CA VAL A 299 -4.06 -14.70 -13.70
C VAL A 299 -3.23 -15.97 -13.52
N LEU A 300 -1.96 -15.84 -13.13
CA LEU A 300 -1.06 -17.00 -13.10
C LEU A 300 -1.43 -17.95 -11.97
N ALA A 301 -1.80 -19.17 -12.36
CA ALA A 301 -2.35 -20.16 -11.42
C ALA A 301 -1.33 -20.55 -10.34
N GLY A 302 -0.04 -20.63 -10.69
CA GLY A 302 1.03 -20.96 -9.76
C GLY A 302 1.68 -19.77 -9.05
N GLY A 303 1.25 -18.53 -9.32
CA GLY A 303 1.80 -17.32 -8.70
C GLY A 303 2.76 -16.56 -9.61
N ILE A 304 3.46 -15.60 -9.01
CA ILE A 304 4.44 -14.72 -9.66
C ILE A 304 5.85 -15.03 -9.14
N ASP A 305 6.88 -14.52 -9.81
CA ASP A 305 8.27 -14.82 -9.44
C ASP A 305 8.66 -14.19 -8.10
N GLY A 306 8.19 -12.96 -7.83
CA GLY A 306 8.44 -12.27 -6.57
C GLY A 306 9.78 -11.52 -6.53
N VAL A 307 9.87 -10.59 -5.57
CA VAL A 307 11.08 -9.76 -5.37
C VAL A 307 12.35 -10.58 -5.14
N SER A 308 12.26 -11.78 -4.53
CA SER A 308 13.44 -12.62 -4.30
C SER A 308 14.10 -13.09 -5.60
N ALA A 309 13.33 -13.47 -6.61
CA ALA A 309 13.86 -13.87 -7.90
C ALA A 309 14.46 -12.67 -8.64
N LEU A 310 13.78 -11.52 -8.58
CA LEU A 310 14.21 -10.29 -9.25
C LEU A 310 15.49 -9.69 -8.64
N MET A 311 15.66 -9.77 -7.32
CA MET A 311 16.93 -9.43 -6.66
C MET A 311 18.07 -10.34 -7.14
N ARG A 312 17.80 -11.63 -7.37
CA ARG A 312 18.80 -12.56 -7.89
C ARG A 312 19.18 -12.21 -9.32
N ASP A 313 18.20 -11.95 -10.20
CA ASP A 313 18.45 -11.51 -11.57
C ASP A 313 19.34 -10.24 -11.60
N ALA A 314 19.04 -9.25 -10.74
CA ALA A 314 19.81 -8.03 -10.64
C ALA A 314 21.24 -8.29 -10.12
N TRP A 315 21.40 -9.13 -9.10
CA TRP A 315 22.71 -9.51 -8.56
C TRP A 315 23.57 -10.25 -9.57
N GLU A 316 22.99 -11.19 -10.31
CA GLU A 316 23.69 -11.94 -11.37
C GLU A 316 24.10 -11.02 -12.53
N ARG A 317 23.29 -10.02 -12.85
CA ARG A 317 23.56 -9.07 -13.95
C ARG A 317 24.64 -8.03 -13.61
N TYR A 318 24.63 -7.50 -12.39
CA TYR A 318 25.44 -6.34 -12.01
C TYR A 318 26.46 -6.63 -10.91
N SER A 319 26.19 -7.58 -10.01
CA SER A 319 27.01 -7.85 -8.81
C SER A 319 27.29 -6.59 -7.97
N LEU A 320 26.29 -5.71 -7.89
CA LEU A 320 26.30 -4.47 -7.11
C LEU A 320 25.36 -4.60 -5.90
N PRO A 321 25.61 -3.86 -4.79
CA PRO A 321 24.72 -3.86 -3.64
C PRO A 321 23.28 -3.50 -4.02
N ILE A 322 22.31 -4.13 -3.36
CA ILE A 322 20.88 -3.96 -3.65
C ILE A 322 20.16 -3.38 -2.44
N ALA A 323 19.24 -2.46 -2.66
CA ALA A 323 18.23 -2.08 -1.68
C ALA A 323 16.84 -2.17 -2.32
N ILE A 324 15.85 -2.63 -1.57
CA ILE A 324 14.46 -2.45 -1.97
C ILE A 324 14.10 -1.02 -1.57
N THR A 325 13.94 -0.12 -2.54
CA THR A 325 13.82 1.32 -2.32
C THR A 325 12.37 1.80 -2.17
N GLU A 326 11.40 0.95 -2.51
CA GLU A 326 9.98 1.12 -2.21
C GLU A 326 9.31 -0.23 -1.94
N CYS A 327 8.58 -0.30 -0.83
CA CYS A 327 7.77 -1.45 -0.44
C CYS A 327 6.42 -0.95 0.11
N HIS A 328 5.40 -0.94 -0.75
CA HIS A 328 4.03 -0.56 -0.41
C HIS A 328 3.00 -1.45 -1.10
N LEU A 329 1.79 -1.46 -0.57
CA LEU A 329 0.67 -2.15 -1.22
C LEU A 329 -0.67 -1.55 -0.80
N GLY A 330 -1.46 -1.13 -1.79
CA GLY A 330 -2.81 -0.61 -1.59
C GLY A 330 -3.79 -1.70 -1.23
N CYS A 331 -4.00 -1.90 0.06
CA CYS A 331 -4.83 -2.99 0.59
C CYS A 331 -5.24 -2.74 2.04
N THR A 332 -5.94 -3.72 2.62
CA THR A 332 -6.34 -3.66 4.04
C THR A 332 -5.11 -3.64 4.95
N ARG A 333 -5.23 -3.00 6.12
CA ARG A 333 -4.13 -2.83 7.08
C ARG A 333 -3.32 -4.11 7.40
N GLU A 334 -3.96 -5.28 7.50
CA GLU A 334 -3.24 -6.54 7.78
C GLU A 334 -2.42 -7.00 6.59
N GLU A 335 -2.93 -6.79 5.38
CA GLU A 335 -2.25 -7.15 4.13
C GLU A 335 -1.04 -6.24 3.88
N GLN A 336 -1.11 -4.96 4.25
CA GLN A 336 0.04 -4.04 4.22
C GLN A 336 1.18 -4.54 5.11
N VAL A 337 0.85 -4.97 6.35
CA VAL A 337 1.84 -5.53 7.27
C VAL A 337 2.40 -6.86 6.75
N ARG A 338 1.54 -7.75 6.24
CA ARG A 338 1.98 -9.02 5.62
C ARG A 338 2.92 -8.76 4.44
N TRP A 339 2.67 -7.72 3.66
CA TRP A 339 3.49 -7.35 2.52
C TRP A 339 4.89 -6.94 2.95
N LEU A 340 4.98 -5.97 3.87
CA LEU A 340 6.26 -5.55 4.46
C LEU A 340 7.03 -6.74 5.06
N LEU A 341 6.35 -7.58 5.85
CA LEU A 341 6.96 -8.76 6.46
C LEU A 341 7.42 -9.80 5.41
N SER A 342 6.70 -9.92 4.29
CA SER A 342 7.07 -10.81 3.19
C SER A 342 8.32 -10.32 2.47
N VAL A 343 8.37 -9.03 2.15
CA VAL A 343 9.52 -8.39 1.49
C VAL A 343 10.74 -8.40 2.42
N TRP A 344 10.57 -8.03 3.70
CA TRP A 344 11.62 -8.07 4.71
C TRP A 344 12.24 -9.47 4.85
N ARG A 345 11.40 -10.50 4.92
CA ARG A 345 11.86 -11.89 4.98
C ARG A 345 12.65 -12.27 3.72
N GLN A 346 12.12 -11.98 2.53
CA GLN A 346 12.79 -12.29 1.26
C GLN A 346 14.13 -11.58 1.11
N ALA A 347 14.24 -10.32 1.56
CA ALA A 347 15.49 -9.57 1.60
C ALA A 347 16.55 -10.25 2.50
N ASN A 348 16.14 -10.70 3.69
CA ASN A 348 17.02 -11.43 4.61
C ASN A 348 17.41 -12.81 4.07
N GLU A 349 16.49 -13.54 3.44
CA GLU A 349 16.75 -14.84 2.78
C GLU A 349 17.71 -14.70 1.59
N ALA A 350 17.54 -13.66 0.78
CA ALA A 350 18.46 -13.31 -0.31
C ALA A 350 19.86 -12.99 0.22
N ARG A 351 19.96 -12.19 1.30
CA ARG A 351 21.24 -11.90 1.97
C ARG A 351 21.92 -13.14 2.53
N ALA A 352 21.15 -14.05 3.11
CA ALA A 352 21.66 -15.35 3.58
C ALA A 352 22.10 -16.27 2.43
N SER A 353 21.75 -15.94 1.19
CA SER A 353 22.13 -16.63 -0.04
C SER A 353 23.20 -15.86 -0.84
N ASP A 354 24.06 -15.09 -0.14
CA ASP A 354 25.20 -14.34 -0.69
C ASP A 354 24.87 -13.21 -1.67
N ILE A 355 23.64 -12.69 -1.66
CA ILE A 355 23.28 -11.43 -2.35
C ILE A 355 23.52 -10.26 -1.40
N ASP A 356 24.22 -9.20 -1.84
CA ASP A 356 24.53 -8.04 -0.99
C ASP A 356 23.31 -7.09 -0.82
N VAL A 357 22.29 -7.55 -0.08
CA VAL A 357 21.09 -6.75 0.24
C VAL A 357 21.36 -5.85 1.44
N ARG A 358 21.22 -4.53 1.22
CA ARG A 358 21.50 -3.46 2.18
C ARG A 358 20.27 -3.02 2.96
N ALA A 359 19.13 -2.87 2.31
CA ALA A 359 17.96 -2.30 2.97
C ALA A 359 16.62 -2.71 2.35
N VAL A 360 15.56 -2.51 3.13
CA VAL A 360 14.17 -2.45 2.70
C VAL A 360 13.61 -1.09 3.12
N THR A 361 13.03 -0.36 2.18
CA THR A 361 12.43 0.95 2.42
C THR A 361 10.93 0.83 2.55
N VAL A 362 10.40 1.25 3.69
CA VAL A 362 8.96 1.32 3.91
C VAL A 362 8.46 2.57 3.21
N TRP A 363 7.77 2.35 2.09
CA TRP A 363 7.10 3.41 1.36
C TRP A 363 5.59 3.22 1.50
N SER A 364 4.77 4.25 1.65
CA SER A 364 5.15 5.59 2.07
C SER A 364 4.84 5.82 3.57
N MET A 365 5.59 6.72 4.21
CA MET A 365 5.37 7.09 5.61
C MET A 365 3.97 7.67 5.84
N PHE A 366 3.50 8.54 4.94
CA PHE A 366 2.26 9.31 5.10
C PHE A 366 1.21 8.98 4.04
N GLY A 367 1.27 7.78 3.48
CA GLY A 367 0.34 7.33 2.44
C GLY A 367 0.57 8.03 1.10
N ALA A 368 -0.36 7.82 0.18
CA ALA A 368 -0.26 8.34 -1.18
C ALA A 368 -1.66 8.67 -1.69
N TYR A 369 -1.76 9.63 -2.62
CA TYR A 369 -3.02 10.07 -3.19
C TYR A 369 -3.09 9.81 -4.69
N ASP A 370 -4.22 9.26 -5.15
CA ASP A 370 -4.61 9.14 -6.57
C ASP A 370 -3.68 8.29 -7.46
N TRP A 371 -2.77 7.50 -6.90
CA TRP A 371 -1.93 6.58 -7.69
C TRP A 371 -2.70 5.49 -8.41
N CYS A 372 -3.89 5.13 -7.92
CA CYS A 372 -4.79 4.23 -8.62
C CYS A 372 -5.21 4.76 -10.01
N SER A 373 -5.07 6.05 -10.27
CA SER A 373 -5.27 6.68 -11.57
C SER A 373 -3.96 7.04 -12.27
N LEU A 374 -2.80 6.59 -11.77
CA LEU A 374 -1.47 7.06 -12.16
C LEU A 374 -1.35 8.58 -12.04
N LEU A 375 -1.96 9.17 -11.00
CA LEU A 375 -2.01 10.62 -10.80
C LEU A 375 -2.69 11.37 -11.96
N THR A 376 -3.51 10.71 -12.79
CA THR A 376 -4.16 11.37 -13.95
C THR A 376 -5.41 12.16 -13.60
N CYS A 377 -5.90 12.01 -12.37
CA CYS A 377 -7.01 12.80 -11.85
C CYS A 377 -6.82 13.17 -10.39
N ASP A 378 -7.40 14.30 -10.00
CA ASP A 378 -7.49 14.75 -8.60
C ASP A 378 -8.81 14.25 -8.00
N ALA A 379 -8.84 12.96 -7.64
CA ALA A 379 -10.03 12.33 -7.03
C ALA A 379 -9.95 12.28 -5.50
N ASN A 380 -8.84 12.71 -4.91
CA ASN A 380 -8.55 12.62 -3.47
C ASN A 380 -8.73 11.21 -2.91
N GLN A 381 -8.39 10.19 -3.70
CA GLN A 381 -8.38 8.81 -3.26
C GLN A 381 -7.10 8.57 -2.45
N TYR A 382 -7.27 8.42 -1.14
CA TYR A 382 -6.16 8.23 -0.20
C TYR A 382 -5.88 6.77 0.09
N GLU A 383 -4.62 6.37 -0.09
CA GLU A 383 -4.05 5.09 0.32
C GLU A 383 -3.22 5.26 1.60
N PRO A 384 -3.62 4.65 2.74
CA PRO A 384 -2.92 4.84 4.01
C PRO A 384 -1.49 4.28 4.02
N GLY A 385 -0.56 5.04 4.61
CA GLY A 385 0.81 4.61 4.84
C GLY A 385 1.08 4.11 6.27
N VAL A 386 2.31 4.33 6.73
CA VAL A 386 2.72 4.07 8.12
C VAL A 386 1.87 4.90 9.10
N PHE A 387 1.52 6.12 8.70
CA PHE A 387 0.57 6.99 9.37
C PHE A 387 -0.68 7.20 8.49
N ASP A 388 -1.85 7.27 9.13
CA ASP A 388 -3.15 7.54 8.53
C ASP A 388 -3.50 9.02 8.72
N LEU A 389 -3.72 9.73 7.62
CA LEU A 389 -3.95 11.18 7.57
C LEU A 389 -5.44 11.57 7.64
N ARG A 390 -6.36 10.62 7.83
CA ARG A 390 -7.79 10.92 7.90
C ARG A 390 -8.23 11.54 9.24
N ALA A 391 -7.37 11.50 10.25
CA ALA A 391 -7.56 12.21 11.51
C ALA A 391 -6.90 13.60 11.43
N PRO A 392 -7.28 14.56 12.30
CA PRO A 392 -6.65 15.89 12.33
C PRO A 392 -5.12 15.83 12.49
N GLU A 393 -4.63 14.83 13.24
CA GLU A 393 -3.22 14.52 13.40
C GLU A 393 -2.89 13.17 12.76
N PRO A 394 -1.70 12.99 12.13
CA PRO A 394 -1.27 11.71 11.60
C PRO A 394 -1.32 10.60 12.67
N ARG A 395 -2.15 9.58 12.44
CA ARG A 395 -2.38 8.48 13.39
C ARG A 395 -1.56 7.25 13.00
N PRO A 396 -0.75 6.64 13.90
CA PRO A 396 0.00 5.43 13.58
C PRO A 396 -0.94 4.28 13.18
N THR A 397 -0.57 3.54 12.14
CA THR A 397 -1.28 2.34 11.70
C THR A 397 -0.62 1.07 12.27
N ALA A 398 -1.20 -0.10 11.98
CA ALA A 398 -0.55 -1.38 12.30
C ALA A 398 0.83 -1.52 11.60
N LEU A 399 1.05 -0.79 10.51
CA LEU A 399 2.35 -0.73 9.85
C LEU A 399 3.37 0.02 10.73
N ALA A 400 2.99 1.08 11.43
CA ALA A 400 3.88 1.79 12.36
C ALA A 400 4.42 0.86 13.46
N GLU A 401 3.56 0.02 14.04
CA GLU A 401 3.98 -0.99 15.03
C GLU A 401 4.98 -1.99 14.43
N ALA A 402 4.71 -2.46 13.20
CA ALA A 402 5.59 -3.39 12.51
C ALA A 402 6.96 -2.76 12.18
N VAL A 403 6.95 -1.52 11.68
CA VAL A 403 8.16 -0.74 11.38
C VAL A 403 8.97 -0.52 12.65
N ASN A 404 8.33 -0.08 13.74
CA ASN A 404 9.00 0.12 15.02
C ASN A 404 9.61 -1.18 15.58
N ALA A 405 8.91 -2.31 15.46
CA ALA A 405 9.47 -3.59 15.85
C ALA A 405 10.70 -3.96 15.02
N LEU A 406 10.61 -3.89 13.69
CA LEU A 406 11.69 -4.24 12.77
C LEU A 406 12.92 -3.34 12.93
N ALA A 407 12.73 -2.03 13.05
CA ALA A 407 13.81 -1.05 13.26
C ALA A 407 14.61 -1.33 14.54
N HIS A 408 13.98 -1.93 15.54
CA HIS A 408 14.62 -2.32 16.81
C HIS A 408 15.03 -3.80 16.87
N GLY A 409 15.09 -4.50 15.73
CA GLY A 409 15.50 -5.91 15.65
C GLY A 409 14.52 -6.89 16.29
N ARG A 410 13.28 -6.46 16.55
CA ARG A 410 12.19 -7.30 17.10
C ARG A 410 11.33 -7.84 15.96
N ARG A 411 10.58 -8.92 16.25
CA ARG A 411 9.57 -9.45 15.33
C ARG A 411 8.23 -8.79 15.64
N PRO A 412 7.45 -8.32 14.65
CA PRO A 412 6.07 -7.93 14.90
C PRO A 412 5.27 -9.13 15.44
N HIS A 413 4.62 -8.95 16.58
CA HIS A 413 3.92 -10.01 17.30
C HIS A 413 2.40 -9.81 17.18
N HIS A 414 1.77 -10.41 16.16
CA HIS A 414 0.30 -10.55 16.13
C HIS A 414 -0.13 -11.72 15.25
N SER A 415 -1.06 -12.54 15.75
CA SER A 415 -1.70 -13.66 15.02
C SER A 415 -2.14 -13.29 13.59
N ALA A 416 -2.73 -12.11 13.41
CA ALA A 416 -3.26 -11.59 12.16
C ALA A 416 -2.21 -11.42 11.05
N PHE A 417 -0.91 -11.31 11.36
CA PHE A 417 0.12 -11.05 10.36
C PHE A 417 0.86 -12.30 9.86
N HIS A 418 0.53 -13.46 10.41
CA HIS A 418 1.25 -14.69 10.08
C HIS A 418 0.63 -15.44 8.89
N ASP A 419 -0.59 -15.09 8.47
CA ASP A 419 -1.29 -15.72 7.34
C ASP A 419 -0.72 -15.28 5.99
N ASP A 420 -0.96 -16.12 4.99
CA ASP A 420 -0.55 -15.85 3.60
C ASP A 420 -1.25 -14.58 3.10
N GLY A 421 -0.50 -13.73 2.40
CA GLY A 421 -1.06 -12.51 1.82
C GLY A 421 -2.13 -12.83 0.78
N TRP A 422 -2.98 -11.87 0.43
CA TRP A 422 -4.02 -12.10 -0.58
C TRP A 422 -3.42 -12.59 -1.92
N TRP A 423 -2.19 -12.17 -2.25
CA TRP A 423 -1.42 -12.57 -3.44
C TRP A 423 -0.91 -14.01 -3.43
N GLU A 424 -0.97 -14.69 -2.28
CA GLU A 424 -0.65 -16.11 -2.13
C GLU A 424 -1.94 -16.97 -2.04
N ARG A 425 -3.10 -16.33 -1.84
CA ARG A 425 -4.39 -17.00 -1.69
C ARG A 425 -5.14 -17.06 -3.03
N PRO A 426 -6.07 -18.01 -3.23
CA PRO A 426 -6.85 -18.11 -4.46
C PRO A 426 -7.65 -16.84 -4.79
N ILE A 427 -7.98 -16.03 -3.79
CA ILE A 427 -8.72 -14.77 -3.95
C ILE A 427 -8.03 -13.73 -4.84
N ARG A 428 -6.72 -13.87 -5.08
CA ARG A 428 -6.01 -13.00 -6.02
C ARG A 428 -6.53 -13.12 -7.45
N LEU A 429 -7.01 -14.30 -7.85
CA LEU A 429 -7.35 -14.59 -9.24
C LEU A 429 -8.65 -13.87 -9.60
N GLN A 430 -8.55 -12.89 -10.49
CA GLN A 430 -9.69 -12.13 -11.01
C GLN A 430 -10.16 -12.64 -12.38
N TYR A 431 -9.27 -13.34 -13.09
CA TYR A 431 -9.53 -13.91 -14.41
C TYR A 431 -9.42 -15.43 -14.36
N GLU A 432 -9.85 -16.09 -15.44
CA GLU A 432 -9.68 -17.53 -15.57
C GLU A 432 -8.19 -17.89 -15.52
N PRO A 433 -7.76 -18.81 -14.64
CA PRO A 433 -6.34 -19.07 -14.42
C PRO A 433 -5.61 -19.49 -15.69
N SER A 434 -4.38 -19.00 -15.87
CA SER A 434 -3.49 -19.40 -16.97
C SER A 434 -2.26 -20.13 -16.43
N MET A 435 -1.80 -21.12 -17.20
CA MET A 435 -0.56 -21.87 -16.97
C MET A 435 0.43 -21.47 -18.05
N VAL A 436 1.69 -21.23 -17.66
CA VAL A 436 2.76 -20.89 -18.59
C VAL A 436 4.04 -21.60 -18.20
N GLU A 437 4.81 -21.97 -19.21
CA GLU A 437 6.11 -22.62 -19.04
C GLU A 437 7.10 -21.62 -18.43
N GLY A 438 7.82 -22.03 -17.38
CA GLY A 438 8.73 -21.15 -16.65
C GLY A 438 8.09 -20.26 -15.57
N ALA A 439 6.76 -20.09 -15.55
CA ALA A 439 6.08 -19.53 -14.38
C ALA A 439 6.14 -20.53 -13.21
N PRO A 440 6.09 -20.06 -11.94
CA PRO A 440 6.05 -20.95 -10.79
C PRO A 440 4.93 -21.98 -10.97
N THR A 441 5.25 -23.28 -10.87
CA THR A 441 4.29 -24.37 -11.13
C THR A 441 3.40 -24.69 -9.94
N ALA A 442 3.68 -24.09 -8.78
CA ALA A 442 2.89 -24.21 -7.57
C ALA A 442 2.93 -22.88 -6.80
N LEU A 443 1.80 -22.53 -6.17
CA LEU A 443 1.79 -21.52 -5.11
C LEU A 443 2.89 -21.82 -4.10
N PRO A 444 3.59 -20.80 -3.54
CA PRO A 444 4.60 -21.02 -2.53
C PRO A 444 4.07 -22.00 -1.47
N VAL A 445 4.87 -23.04 -1.21
CA VAL A 445 4.51 -24.23 -0.42
C VAL A 445 3.65 -23.84 0.78
N LYS A 446 2.45 -24.46 0.91
CA LYS A 446 1.58 -24.29 2.09
C LYS A 446 2.43 -24.40 3.35
N ARG A 447 2.65 -23.27 4.01
CA ARG A 447 3.45 -23.23 5.24
C ARG A 447 2.79 -24.13 6.27
N LYS A 448 3.59 -24.82 7.09
CA LYS A 448 3.06 -25.57 8.23
C LYS A 448 2.23 -24.60 9.08
N ARG A 449 0.91 -24.79 9.07
CA ARG A 449 -0.01 -24.00 9.90
C ARG A 449 0.27 -24.36 11.35
N HIS A 450 1.07 -23.55 12.03
CA HIS A 450 1.08 -23.55 13.49
C HIS A 450 -0.33 -23.20 13.95
N ARG A 451 -0.81 -23.85 15.01
CA ARG A 451 -2.11 -23.56 15.62
C ARG A 451 -2.03 -22.12 16.18
N ARG A 452 -2.69 -21.15 15.55
CA ARG A 452 -2.63 -19.74 15.98
C ARG A 452 -3.86 -19.43 16.82
N ALA A 453 -3.76 -18.37 17.62
CA ALA A 453 -4.91 -17.82 18.32
C ALA A 453 -5.92 -17.32 17.25
N PRO A 454 -7.19 -17.75 17.28
CA PRO A 454 -8.21 -17.28 16.37
C PRO A 454 -8.91 -16.00 16.88
N LEU A 455 -9.62 -15.32 15.99
CA LEU A 455 -10.69 -14.40 16.36
C LEU A 455 -11.95 -15.20 16.70
N LEU A 456 -12.50 -15.07 17.91
CA LEU A 456 -13.75 -15.74 18.26
C LEU A 456 -14.93 -14.83 17.92
N ILE A 457 -15.88 -15.34 17.13
CA ILE A 457 -17.07 -14.62 16.69
C ILE A 457 -18.30 -15.37 17.20
N THR A 458 -19.21 -14.68 17.89
CA THR A 458 -20.49 -15.26 18.32
C THR A 458 -21.59 -14.98 17.29
N GLY A 459 -22.71 -15.70 17.39
CA GLY A 459 -23.88 -15.43 16.54
C GLY A 459 -23.83 -16.15 15.19
N ALA A 460 -23.34 -17.40 15.16
CA ALA A 460 -23.23 -18.20 13.92
C ALA A 460 -24.55 -18.37 13.15
N ASN A 461 -25.69 -18.26 13.83
CA ASN A 461 -27.01 -18.37 13.21
C ASN A 461 -27.54 -17.01 12.71
N GLY A 462 -26.90 -15.90 13.08
CA GLY A 462 -27.30 -14.54 12.70
C GLY A 462 -26.60 -14.04 11.44
N ALA A 463 -27.25 -13.12 10.72
CA ALA A 463 -26.71 -12.53 9.49
C ALA A 463 -25.39 -11.78 9.72
N LEU A 464 -25.29 -11.02 10.84
CA LEU A 464 -24.11 -10.24 11.16
C LEU A 464 -22.89 -11.13 11.49
N GLY A 465 -23.05 -12.16 12.33
CA GLY A 465 -21.97 -13.08 12.69
C GLY A 465 -21.41 -13.84 11.48
N LYS A 466 -22.29 -14.30 10.58
CA LYS A 466 -21.89 -14.93 9.30
C LYS A 466 -21.12 -13.96 8.40
N GLU A 467 -21.56 -12.71 8.31
CA GLU A 467 -20.87 -11.73 7.46
C GLU A 467 -19.51 -11.34 8.03
N ILE A 468 -19.39 -11.12 9.35
CA ILE A 468 -18.10 -10.86 9.99
C ILE A 468 -17.12 -12.02 9.75
N ALA A 469 -17.60 -13.26 9.84
CA ALA A 469 -16.80 -14.45 9.51
C ALA A 469 -16.37 -14.46 8.03
N ARG A 470 -17.24 -14.06 7.10
CA ARG A 470 -16.90 -13.93 5.67
C ARG A 470 -15.83 -12.85 5.44
N GLN A 471 -15.94 -11.71 6.10
CA GLN A 471 -14.93 -10.63 6.06
C GLN A 471 -13.60 -11.08 6.68
N ALA A 472 -13.63 -11.82 7.80
CA ALA A 472 -12.44 -12.41 8.39
C ALA A 472 -11.76 -13.38 7.41
N ALA A 473 -12.52 -14.26 6.76
CA ALA A 473 -12.00 -15.15 5.72
C ALA A 473 -11.39 -14.37 4.53
N HIS A 474 -12.10 -13.35 4.04
CA HIS A 474 -11.64 -12.49 2.94
C HIS A 474 -10.29 -11.83 3.29
N ARG A 475 -10.19 -11.27 4.50
CA ARG A 475 -8.97 -10.67 5.05
C ARG A 475 -7.94 -11.70 5.51
N GLY A 476 -8.23 -12.99 5.37
CA GLY A 476 -7.32 -14.07 5.75
C GLY A 476 -7.00 -14.09 7.23
N LEU A 477 -7.94 -13.73 8.09
CA LEU A 477 -7.82 -13.84 9.55
C LEU A 477 -8.27 -15.23 9.99
N GLU A 478 -7.49 -15.92 10.82
CA GLU A 478 -7.97 -17.13 11.49
C GLU A 478 -9.10 -16.79 12.47
N PHE A 479 -10.24 -17.47 12.34
CA PHE A 479 -11.42 -17.22 13.17
C PHE A 479 -12.17 -18.50 13.51
N VAL A 480 -12.98 -18.44 14.57
CA VAL A 480 -13.95 -19.47 14.96
C VAL A 480 -15.30 -18.79 15.15
N LEU A 481 -16.30 -19.23 14.40
CA LEU A 481 -17.68 -18.75 14.49
C LEU A 481 -18.52 -19.76 15.28
N LEU A 482 -18.98 -19.38 16.48
CA LEU A 482 -19.66 -20.32 17.39
C LEU A 482 -21.19 -20.12 17.43
N PRO A 483 -21.97 -21.22 17.32
CA PRO A 483 -23.41 -21.19 17.56
C PRO A 483 -23.71 -21.21 19.06
N ARG A 484 -24.94 -20.84 19.44
CA ARG A 484 -25.38 -20.81 20.85
C ARG A 484 -25.23 -22.17 21.57
N GLN A 485 -25.37 -23.27 20.83
CA GLN A 485 -25.24 -24.62 21.36
C GLN A 485 -23.83 -24.92 21.89
N GLU A 486 -22.81 -24.30 21.31
CA GLU A 486 -21.41 -24.46 21.71
C GLU A 486 -20.96 -23.34 22.67
N LEU A 487 -21.59 -22.17 22.59
CA LEU A 487 -21.29 -21.01 23.42
C LEU A 487 -22.58 -20.30 23.85
N ASP A 488 -23.12 -20.69 25.01
CA ASP A 488 -24.35 -20.11 25.58
C ASP A 488 -23.96 -18.93 26.49
N LEU A 489 -24.12 -17.72 25.98
CA LEU A 489 -23.66 -16.50 26.67
C LEU A 489 -24.32 -16.26 28.03
N SER A 490 -25.46 -16.90 28.30
CA SER A 490 -26.11 -16.87 29.62
C SER A 490 -25.40 -17.72 30.68
N LYS A 491 -24.43 -18.57 30.27
CA LYS A 491 -23.72 -19.53 31.13
C LYS A 491 -22.21 -19.27 31.11
N PRO A 492 -21.64 -18.56 32.11
CA PRO A 492 -20.22 -18.23 32.19
C PRO A 492 -19.26 -19.40 31.96
N ARG A 493 -19.59 -20.60 32.49
CA ARG A 493 -18.77 -21.81 32.31
C ARG A 493 -18.55 -22.21 30.85
N THR A 494 -19.52 -21.95 29.97
CA THR A 494 -19.38 -22.25 28.54
C THR A 494 -18.43 -21.28 27.85
N ILE A 495 -18.40 -20.02 28.30
CA ILE A 495 -17.47 -19.00 27.82
C ILE A 495 -16.05 -19.36 28.23
N GLU A 496 -15.84 -19.69 29.50
CA GLU A 496 -14.54 -20.13 30.03
C GLU A 496 -14.01 -21.35 29.25
N ALA A 497 -14.84 -22.38 29.07
CA ALA A 497 -14.46 -23.58 28.33
C ALA A 497 -14.09 -23.28 26.86
N ALA A 498 -14.82 -22.39 26.19
CA ALA A 498 -14.50 -21.97 24.83
C ALA A 498 -13.17 -21.19 24.79
N PHE A 499 -12.95 -20.26 25.71
CA PHE A 499 -11.72 -19.46 25.77
C PHE A 499 -10.50 -20.34 26.04
N ASP A 500 -10.60 -21.32 26.93
CA ASP A 500 -9.51 -22.23 27.25
C ASP A 500 -9.16 -23.17 26.07
N ASN A 501 -10.19 -23.62 25.33
CA ASN A 501 -10.03 -24.50 24.18
C ASN A 501 -9.45 -23.78 22.95
N TYR A 502 -9.99 -22.62 22.60
CA TYR A 502 -9.63 -21.90 21.38
C TYR A 502 -8.47 -20.92 21.59
N ARG A 503 -8.30 -20.39 22.80
CA ARG A 503 -7.30 -19.36 23.14
C ARG A 503 -7.32 -18.18 22.15
N PRO A 504 -8.47 -17.50 22.02
CA PRO A 504 -8.60 -16.43 21.04
C PRO A 504 -7.72 -15.22 21.39
N TRP A 505 -7.39 -14.39 20.41
CA TRP A 505 -6.73 -13.09 20.65
C TRP A 505 -7.73 -11.94 20.79
N ALA A 506 -8.95 -12.13 20.31
CA ALA A 506 -10.06 -11.18 20.46
C ALA A 506 -11.41 -11.88 20.30
N VAL A 507 -12.46 -11.20 20.75
CA VAL A 507 -13.84 -11.67 20.70
C VAL A 507 -14.73 -10.61 20.06
N ILE A 508 -15.54 -11.00 19.07
CA ILE A 508 -16.61 -10.18 18.51
C ILE A 508 -17.95 -10.82 18.86
N ASN A 509 -18.74 -10.10 19.65
CA ASN A 509 -20.08 -10.51 20.01
C ASN A 509 -21.11 -9.99 18.99
N ALA A 510 -21.49 -10.84 18.03
CA ALA A 510 -22.58 -10.57 17.09
C ALA A 510 -23.87 -11.34 17.42
N ALA A 511 -23.96 -11.90 18.63
CA ALA A 511 -25.15 -12.55 19.16
C ALA A 511 -25.99 -11.57 20.00
N GLY A 512 -27.28 -11.86 20.09
CA GLY A 512 -28.23 -11.10 20.91
C GLY A 512 -29.66 -11.28 20.40
N TYR A 513 -30.60 -10.79 21.19
CA TYR A 513 -31.99 -10.67 20.78
C TYR A 513 -32.08 -9.56 19.73
N THR A 514 -32.86 -9.74 18.65
CA THR A 514 -32.95 -8.78 17.53
C THR A 514 -34.37 -8.42 17.11
N ASP A 515 -35.39 -9.03 17.72
CA ASP A 515 -36.80 -8.74 17.46
C ASP A 515 -37.23 -7.51 18.28
N VAL A 516 -37.31 -6.33 17.67
CA VAL A 516 -37.60 -5.09 18.41
C VAL A 516 -39.01 -5.11 18.98
N ASP A 517 -39.99 -5.52 18.17
CA ASP A 517 -41.40 -5.55 18.58
C ASP A 517 -41.64 -6.67 19.59
N GLY A 518 -41.05 -7.86 19.35
CA GLY A 518 -41.16 -8.99 20.27
C GLY A 518 -40.56 -8.75 21.67
N ALA A 519 -39.64 -7.78 21.80
CA ALA A 519 -39.02 -7.46 23.09
C ALA A 519 -39.99 -6.86 24.12
N GLU A 520 -41.11 -6.26 23.70
CA GLU A 520 -42.14 -5.75 24.61
C GLU A 520 -42.90 -6.92 25.29
N GLU A 521 -43.09 -8.02 24.57
CA GLU A 521 -43.77 -9.22 25.06
C GLU A 521 -42.80 -10.17 25.80
N ASP A 522 -41.55 -10.27 25.32
CA ASP A 522 -40.52 -11.19 25.84
C ASP A 522 -39.32 -10.43 26.44
N SER A 523 -39.63 -9.46 27.30
CA SER A 523 -38.64 -8.54 27.88
C SER A 523 -37.59 -9.24 28.75
N GLU A 524 -37.95 -10.30 29.47
CA GLU A 524 -37.01 -11.08 30.29
C GLU A 524 -35.94 -11.79 29.44
N ARG A 525 -36.35 -12.44 28.35
CA ARG A 525 -35.40 -13.09 27.45
C ARG A 525 -34.55 -12.06 26.70
N CYS A 526 -35.15 -10.97 26.25
CA CYS A 526 -34.42 -9.86 25.64
C CYS A 526 -33.33 -9.34 26.59
N TRP A 527 -33.68 -9.13 27.86
CA TRP A 527 -32.74 -8.71 28.90
C TRP A 527 -31.62 -9.73 29.11
N LEU A 528 -31.96 -11.02 29.28
CA LEU A 528 -30.98 -12.09 29.48
C LEU A 528 -30.00 -12.21 28.30
N GLU A 529 -30.50 -12.16 27.07
CA GLU A 529 -29.68 -12.35 25.86
C GLU A 529 -28.83 -11.13 25.54
N ASN A 530 -29.35 -9.90 25.71
CA ASN A 530 -28.63 -8.67 25.37
C ASN A 530 -27.73 -8.18 26.50
N VAL A 531 -28.19 -8.21 27.76
CA VAL A 531 -27.44 -7.70 28.92
C VAL A 531 -26.51 -8.78 29.44
N ALA A 532 -27.05 -9.83 30.06
CA ALA A 532 -26.22 -10.83 30.75
C ALA A 532 -25.24 -11.52 29.80
N GLY A 533 -25.66 -11.82 28.56
CA GLY A 533 -24.78 -12.42 27.56
C GLY A 533 -23.58 -11.55 27.18
N ALA A 534 -23.78 -10.24 26.98
CA ALA A 534 -22.71 -9.31 26.66
C ALA A 534 -21.79 -9.06 27.88
N SER A 535 -22.37 -8.87 29.07
CA SER A 535 -21.63 -8.64 30.31
C SER A 535 -20.75 -9.83 30.69
N ASN A 536 -21.24 -11.07 30.54
CA ASN A 536 -20.44 -12.26 30.81
C ASN A 536 -19.22 -12.38 29.88
N LEU A 537 -19.37 -12.03 28.60
CA LEU A 537 -18.25 -11.99 27.65
C LEU A 537 -17.27 -10.88 28.02
N ALA A 538 -17.76 -9.68 28.31
CA ALA A 538 -16.93 -8.54 28.69
C ALA A 538 -16.06 -8.87 29.91
N ASN A 539 -16.66 -9.40 30.98
CA ASN A 539 -15.94 -9.82 32.18
C ASN A 539 -14.87 -10.88 31.84
N SER A 540 -15.25 -11.93 31.10
CA SER A 540 -14.33 -13.01 30.74
C SER A 540 -13.17 -12.54 29.85
N CYS A 541 -13.41 -11.53 29.01
CA CYS A 541 -12.38 -10.90 28.18
C CYS A 541 -11.45 -10.03 29.01
N ALA A 542 -11.98 -9.22 29.93
CA ALA A 542 -11.19 -8.39 30.84
C ALA A 542 -10.25 -9.24 31.71
N ASP A 543 -10.75 -10.36 32.27
CA ASP A 543 -9.97 -11.31 33.07
C ASP A 543 -8.76 -11.92 32.34
N ARG A 544 -8.79 -11.91 31.00
CA ARG A 544 -7.78 -12.53 30.13
C ARG A 544 -7.07 -11.54 29.21
N ASP A 545 -7.28 -10.24 29.43
CA ASP A 545 -6.73 -9.16 28.59
C ASP A 545 -7.04 -9.35 27.08
N LEU A 546 -8.25 -9.81 26.77
CA LEU A 546 -8.72 -9.98 25.40
C LEU A 546 -9.41 -8.72 24.89
N ARG A 547 -9.14 -8.37 23.64
CA ARG A 547 -9.91 -7.32 22.95
C ARG A 547 -11.34 -7.79 22.72
N TYR A 548 -12.31 -6.95 23.07
CA TYR A 548 -13.74 -7.26 22.99
C TYR A 548 -14.47 -6.21 22.16
N ALA A 549 -15.27 -6.66 21.20
CA ALA A 549 -16.19 -5.81 20.46
C ALA A 549 -17.62 -6.37 20.52
N THR A 550 -18.61 -5.50 20.70
CA THR A 550 -20.03 -5.87 20.78
C THR A 550 -20.90 -4.87 20.04
N PHE A 551 -22.11 -5.30 19.66
CA PHE A 551 -23.05 -4.48 18.90
C PHE A 551 -24.24 -4.04 19.75
N SER A 552 -24.46 -2.73 19.74
CA SER A 552 -25.61 -2.04 20.30
C SER A 552 -26.53 -1.56 19.18
N SER A 553 -27.40 -0.59 19.45
CA SER A 553 -28.42 -0.12 18.52
C SER A 553 -28.59 1.39 18.62
N SER A 554 -29.02 2.03 17.53
CA SER A 554 -29.50 3.41 17.54
C SER A 554 -30.72 3.61 18.46
N LEU A 555 -31.43 2.54 18.84
CA LEU A 555 -32.57 2.58 19.77
C LEU A 555 -32.18 2.80 21.24
N VAL A 556 -30.89 3.01 21.53
CA VAL A 556 -30.44 3.57 22.82
C VAL A 556 -30.77 5.05 22.94
N PHE A 557 -31.11 5.71 21.83
CA PHE A 557 -31.55 7.10 21.78
C PHE A 557 -33.07 7.20 21.60
N ASP A 558 -33.63 8.36 21.91
CA ASP A 558 -35.08 8.62 21.86
C ASP A 558 -35.58 9.08 20.47
N GLY A 559 -34.67 9.47 19.58
CA GLY A 559 -35.03 9.99 18.26
C GLY A 559 -35.48 11.46 18.24
N ALA A 560 -35.39 12.19 19.37
CA ALA A 560 -35.88 13.57 19.47
C ALA A 560 -34.93 14.63 18.86
N LYS A 561 -33.65 14.30 18.66
CA LYS A 561 -32.64 15.21 18.09
C LYS A 561 -32.90 15.51 16.61
N GLU A 562 -32.89 16.79 16.26
CA GLU A 562 -32.80 17.21 14.85
C GLU A 562 -31.36 16.99 14.34
N GLY A 563 -31.17 15.92 13.57
CA GLY A 563 -29.87 15.56 12.97
C GLY A 563 -29.29 14.24 13.49
N PRO A 564 -28.05 13.89 13.09
CA PRO A 564 -27.44 12.63 13.47
C PRO A 564 -27.07 12.58 14.95
N TYR A 565 -27.26 11.40 15.55
CA TYR A 565 -26.69 11.08 16.85
C TYR A 565 -25.18 10.82 16.75
N VAL A 566 -24.44 11.24 17.77
CA VAL A 566 -23.02 10.98 17.97
C VAL A 566 -22.81 10.26 19.32
N GLU A 567 -21.62 9.74 19.54
CA GLU A 567 -21.29 8.90 20.70
C GLU A 567 -21.47 9.62 22.04
N SER A 568 -21.28 10.94 22.06
CA SER A 568 -21.41 11.81 23.24
C SER A 568 -22.85 12.25 23.56
N ASP A 569 -23.83 11.95 22.71
CA ASP A 569 -25.23 12.25 23.00
C ASP A 569 -25.76 11.40 24.16
N ALA A 570 -26.73 11.95 24.90
CA ALA A 570 -27.31 11.28 26.05
C ALA A 570 -28.12 10.04 25.63
N VAL A 571 -27.91 8.93 26.34
CA VAL A 571 -28.67 7.68 26.17
C VAL A 571 -30.06 7.83 26.80
N ALA A 572 -31.12 7.61 26.02
CA ALA A 572 -32.52 7.78 26.41
C ALA A 572 -33.45 6.78 25.67
N PRO A 573 -33.33 5.46 25.92
CA PRO A 573 -34.09 4.45 25.19
C PRO A 573 -35.59 4.49 25.52
N LEU A 574 -36.44 4.39 24.50
CA LEU A 574 -37.91 4.42 24.67
C LEU A 574 -38.52 3.03 24.95
N ASN A 575 -38.07 2.01 24.22
CA ASN A 575 -38.66 0.66 24.22
C ASN A 575 -37.82 -0.36 25.02
N ALA A 576 -38.39 -1.53 25.31
CA ALA A 576 -37.75 -2.59 26.08
C ALA A 576 -36.43 -3.06 25.44
N TYR A 577 -36.41 -3.17 24.11
CA TYR A 577 -35.21 -3.53 23.35
C TYR A 577 -34.07 -2.51 23.55
N GLY A 578 -34.35 -1.23 23.37
CA GLY A 578 -33.40 -0.12 23.55
C GLY A 578 -32.87 -0.06 24.98
N LYS A 579 -33.74 -0.26 25.98
CA LYS A 579 -33.35 -0.33 27.40
C LYS A 579 -32.38 -1.47 27.66
N SER A 580 -32.62 -2.65 27.07
CA SER A 580 -31.70 -3.79 27.19
C SER A 580 -30.33 -3.49 26.56
N LYS A 581 -30.29 -2.81 25.41
CA LYS A 581 -29.03 -2.43 24.75
C LYS A 581 -28.28 -1.38 25.56
N ALA A 582 -28.96 -0.32 26.02
CA ALA A 582 -28.38 0.73 26.85
C ALA A 582 -27.76 0.16 28.15
N GLN A 583 -28.47 -0.76 28.82
CA GLN A 583 -27.94 -1.44 30.00
C GLN A 583 -26.72 -2.30 29.65
N ALA A 584 -26.75 -3.03 28.53
CA ALA A 584 -25.60 -3.81 28.08
C ALA A 584 -24.37 -2.93 27.79
N GLU A 585 -24.54 -1.74 27.18
CA GLU A 585 -23.43 -0.79 26.98
C GLU A 585 -22.80 -0.38 28.33
N ALA A 586 -23.64 0.00 29.30
CA ALA A 586 -23.18 0.45 30.60
C ALA A 586 -22.42 -0.65 31.36
N GLU A 587 -22.93 -1.88 31.37
CA GLU A 587 -22.27 -3.00 32.05
C GLU A 587 -20.99 -3.43 31.34
N VAL A 588 -21.00 -3.54 30.01
CA VAL A 588 -19.81 -3.90 29.22
C VAL A 588 -18.69 -2.90 29.46
N LEU A 589 -18.98 -1.60 29.39
CA LEU A 589 -17.97 -0.55 29.58
C LEU A 589 -17.51 -0.42 31.04
N TRP A 590 -18.36 -0.80 32.01
CA TRP A 590 -17.95 -0.87 33.42
C TRP A 590 -17.01 -2.04 33.68
N LEU A 591 -17.29 -3.22 33.10
CA LEU A 591 -16.49 -4.44 33.26
C LEU A 591 -15.18 -4.41 32.45
N HIS A 592 -15.26 -3.86 31.23
CA HIS A 592 -14.15 -3.80 30.28
C HIS A 592 -14.12 -2.42 29.60
N PRO A 593 -13.50 -1.41 30.23
CA PRO A 593 -13.46 -0.04 29.70
C PRO A 593 -12.85 0.10 28.30
N GLU A 594 -12.00 -0.85 27.89
CA GLU A 594 -11.35 -0.88 26.58
C GLU A 594 -12.20 -1.60 25.50
N ALA A 595 -13.40 -2.07 25.85
CA ALA A 595 -14.29 -2.73 24.91
C ALA A 595 -14.84 -1.74 23.87
N LEU A 596 -14.98 -2.22 22.64
CA LEU A 596 -15.60 -1.46 21.56
C LEU A 596 -17.10 -1.76 21.46
N VAL A 597 -17.93 -0.75 21.72
CA VAL A 597 -19.39 -0.83 21.53
C VAL A 597 -19.77 -0.13 20.24
N ILE A 598 -20.32 -0.88 19.28
CA ILE A 598 -20.73 -0.35 17.98
C ILE A 598 -22.24 -0.16 17.98
N ARG A 599 -22.70 1.10 17.98
CA ARG A 599 -24.13 1.44 17.82
C ARG A 599 -24.50 1.41 16.35
N THR A 600 -25.35 0.45 15.94
CA THR A 600 -25.79 0.33 14.55
C THR A 600 -27.23 0.80 14.37
N GLY A 601 -27.55 1.37 13.21
CA GLY A 601 -28.91 1.47 12.74
C GLY A 601 -29.46 0.12 12.27
N THR A 602 -30.60 0.13 11.60
CA THR A 602 -31.16 -1.08 10.96
C THR A 602 -30.17 -1.63 9.94
N LEU A 603 -29.79 -2.89 10.07
CA LEU A 603 -28.86 -3.56 9.15
C LEU A 603 -29.54 -3.81 7.79
N PHE A 604 -28.80 -3.61 6.70
CA PHE A 604 -29.25 -3.96 5.34
C PHE A 604 -28.10 -4.48 4.47
N GLY A 605 -28.45 -5.18 3.37
CA GLY A 605 -27.49 -5.75 2.42
C GLY A 605 -27.11 -7.21 2.71
N THR A 606 -27.73 -7.84 3.71
CA THR A 606 -27.40 -9.22 4.09
C THR A 606 -27.95 -10.24 3.07
N LYS A 607 -27.18 -11.31 2.80
CA LYS A 607 -27.60 -12.42 1.91
C LYS A 607 -28.59 -13.39 2.55
N GLU A 608 -28.60 -13.47 3.88
CA GLU A 608 -29.26 -14.55 4.63
C GLU A 608 -30.74 -14.27 4.94
N ARG A 609 -31.15 -13.00 4.98
CA ARG A 609 -32.50 -12.59 5.33
C ARG A 609 -32.91 -11.37 4.53
N GLU A 610 -34.16 -11.37 4.08
CA GLU A 610 -34.76 -10.19 3.46
C GLU A 610 -34.85 -9.04 4.48
N ASP A 611 -34.05 -7.99 4.26
CA ASP A 611 -34.05 -6.79 5.10
C ASP A 611 -35.14 -5.78 4.70
N PHE A 612 -35.30 -4.71 5.48
CA PHE A 612 -36.29 -3.68 5.23
C PHE A 612 -36.12 -3.01 3.86
N VAL A 613 -34.90 -2.69 3.45
CA VAL A 613 -34.61 -2.04 2.17
C VAL A 613 -34.95 -2.99 1.02
N GLN A 614 -34.57 -4.26 1.12
CA GLN A 614 -34.91 -5.29 0.13
C GLN A 614 -36.43 -5.49 0.02
N LYS A 615 -37.16 -5.50 1.15
CA LYS A 615 -38.63 -5.55 1.16
C LYS A 615 -39.25 -4.36 0.44
N VAL A 616 -38.81 -3.14 0.75
CA VAL A 616 -39.30 -1.91 0.11
C VAL A 616 -39.06 -1.98 -1.40
N LEU A 617 -37.82 -2.28 -1.82
CA LEU A 617 -37.47 -2.37 -3.24
C LEU A 617 -38.30 -3.44 -3.97
N ARG A 618 -38.60 -4.57 -3.32
CA ARG A 618 -39.47 -5.61 -3.90
C ARG A 618 -40.90 -5.12 -4.09
N HIS A 619 -41.50 -4.48 -3.09
CA HIS A 619 -42.88 -3.97 -3.19
C HIS A 619 -42.97 -2.89 -4.27
N LEU A 620 -42.02 -1.96 -4.31
CA LEU A 620 -41.97 -0.92 -5.33
C LEU A 620 -41.80 -1.49 -6.74
N ARG A 621 -40.91 -2.49 -6.94
CA ARG A 621 -40.75 -3.19 -8.23
C ARG A 621 -41.99 -3.95 -8.66
N ALA A 622 -42.80 -4.42 -7.70
CA ALA A 622 -44.05 -5.12 -7.95
C ALA A 622 -45.27 -4.19 -8.04
N GLU A 623 -45.06 -2.86 -7.98
CA GLU A 623 -46.12 -1.85 -7.92
C GLU A 623 -47.13 -2.09 -6.77
N GLN A 624 -46.66 -2.66 -5.66
CA GLN A 624 -47.46 -2.95 -4.47
C GLN A 624 -47.30 -1.84 -3.42
N PRO A 625 -48.37 -1.52 -2.66
CA PRO A 625 -48.27 -0.59 -1.54
C PRO A 625 -47.38 -1.15 -0.43
N PHE A 626 -46.64 -0.28 0.25
CA PHE A 626 -45.80 -0.59 1.40
C PHE A 626 -46.16 0.33 2.57
N LEU A 627 -46.31 -0.22 3.78
CA LEU A 627 -46.61 0.54 5.00
C LEU A 627 -45.31 0.88 5.73
N ALA A 628 -45.08 2.17 5.99
CA ALA A 628 -43.93 2.68 6.73
C ALA A 628 -44.36 3.75 7.73
N ALA A 629 -43.58 3.92 8.80
CA ALA A 629 -43.73 5.06 9.70
C ALA A 629 -43.41 6.37 8.97
N ASN A 630 -44.21 7.43 9.18
CA ASN A 630 -44.05 8.72 8.51
C ASN A 630 -43.31 9.76 9.38
N ASP A 631 -42.91 9.37 10.58
CA ASP A 631 -42.31 10.19 11.62
C ASP A 631 -40.90 9.71 12.04
N VAL A 632 -40.34 8.72 11.34
CA VAL A 632 -39.03 8.13 11.66
C VAL A 632 -38.05 8.34 10.52
N HIS A 633 -36.90 8.93 10.83
CA HIS A 633 -35.75 9.02 9.94
C HIS A 633 -34.66 8.05 10.41
N ILE A 634 -34.21 7.16 9.53
CA ILE A 634 -33.16 6.19 9.83
C ILE A 634 -31.97 6.35 8.89
N SER A 635 -30.76 6.17 9.42
CA SER A 635 -29.55 5.91 8.64
C SER A 635 -29.20 4.43 8.79
N PRO A 636 -29.58 3.56 7.83
CA PRO A 636 -29.38 2.13 7.96
C PRO A 636 -27.90 1.77 7.84
N THR A 637 -27.46 0.73 8.54
CA THR A 637 -26.06 0.29 8.53
C THR A 637 -25.86 -0.78 7.45
N PHE A 638 -25.01 -0.48 6.47
CA PHE A 638 -24.69 -1.41 5.39
C PHE A 638 -23.83 -2.56 5.88
N VAL A 639 -24.23 -3.78 5.55
CA VAL A 639 -23.51 -5.01 5.82
C VAL A 639 -22.98 -5.53 4.48
N PRO A 640 -21.70 -5.25 4.13
CA PRO A 640 -21.16 -5.57 2.81
C PRO A 640 -21.09 -7.08 2.62
N ALA A 641 -21.93 -7.65 1.75
CA ALA A 641 -22.08 -9.09 1.55
C ALA A 641 -21.28 -9.68 0.38
#